data_AF-C4JNP2-F1
#
_entry.id   AF-C4JNP2-F1
#
_cell.length_a   1.000
_cell.length_b   1.000
_cell.length_c   1.000
_cell.angle_alpha   90.00
_cell.angle_beta   90.00
_cell.angle_gamma   90.00
#
_symmetry.space_group_name_H-M   'P 1'
#
loop_
_entity.id
_entity.type
_entity.pdbx_description
1 polymer ?
#
loop_
_entity_poly.entity_id
_entity_poly.type
_entity_poly.pdbx_seq_one_letter_code
_entity_poly.pdbx_strand_id
1 'polypeptide(L)'
;MFSRSLQIAARPSRSYVCLFCVSRTFERSFTASSTRHDAVTDSKSDLDQKPHFPLGAVPLKLQKAQSEVPSTADPSVHESAGPQHISTTKKKRKSKKGRNGPEEPTSKATITPRKVKSKLIRKTFPSKSFAPPPPVAESTSNSEPEKHDEFRHVHAGDLEAASGILEPSEEQIEALNVESEAVPSLAYGLDRVLFNPGVYHLRDPRSRVYNFDPYLSSIMPVSEFDFEALGDYITSSRDVVLRNMARDHGKKYIGSSSSMTGVLSHFHFLLSAWRPLQMQALSQGFPDRLRSFTRLTRAPAAVFLRYKDGVYAIDADKEYDTANILMNLGKSMEKLLTMPMDEFERYRRTNANRTPLGEAAPETYHYSTCGDFLMRAQLDAHDSRLPGTGMFDLKTRAVVSIRMDIENFPKGLGYEIKSRFGDFESFEREWFDMARSAFLKYSLQVRVGRMDGIFVAFHNIQRIFGFQYLPLEDMDMVLHGQSDTVLGDTEFVHSVRLWNQVLNRAIAQFPEQSLRFHFECREGVTPFMYIFAEPVTEDEIDAIQNSNKEKIEKIQDRLLYPERYQEDAEAANVEPSPSEEAAAYPAESSEPDKPTESDSENARSKPVLGMTLRICNVVDGEIVTRPNNLKKDQRWLVDYSLTTLPENRARALLEACKRRREKQYLPTDPEGSHYSRKLWQISDRGRKWRNAQDELDEKYGIVTLNGN
;
A
#
# COMPACT_ATOMS: atom_id res chain seq x y z
N MET A 1 60.05 -32.04 11.58
CA MET A 1 60.55 -31.48 10.29
C MET A 1 59.34 -31.07 9.44
N PHE A 2 59.59 -30.34 8.35
CA PHE A 2 58.64 -29.87 7.31
C PHE A 2 57.64 -30.93 6.79
N SER A 3 56.56 -30.62 6.04
CA SER A 3 55.70 -29.42 5.84
C SER A 3 54.67 -29.73 4.74
N ARG A 4 53.63 -28.87 4.56
CA ARG A 4 52.58 -28.86 3.50
C ARG A 4 51.54 -30.01 3.59
N SER A 5 50.21 -29.84 3.43
CA SER A 5 49.30 -28.85 2.78
C SER A 5 48.76 -29.32 1.43
N LEU A 6 47.44 -29.59 1.35
CA LEU A 6 46.50 -29.03 0.35
C LEU A 6 45.05 -29.46 0.63
N GLN A 7 44.09 -28.64 0.19
CA GLN A 7 42.64 -28.87 0.26
C GLN A 7 42.09 -29.36 -1.10
N ILE A 8 40.85 -29.86 -1.16
CA ILE A 8 39.93 -29.54 -2.28
C ILE A 8 38.44 -29.78 -1.93
N ALA A 9 37.62 -28.82 -2.36
CA ALA A 9 36.16 -28.70 -2.43
C ALA A 9 35.22 -29.83 -1.90
N ALA A 10 34.35 -29.46 -0.96
CA ALA A 10 33.02 -30.05 -0.79
C ALA A 10 31.94 -29.16 -1.48
N ARG A 11 30.90 -29.77 -2.05
CA ARG A 11 29.72 -29.07 -2.60
C ARG A 11 28.51 -29.25 -1.66
N PRO A 12 27.84 -28.19 -1.20
CA PRO A 12 26.59 -28.35 -0.45
C PRO A 12 25.42 -28.68 -1.41
N SER A 13 24.70 -29.76 -1.12
CA SER A 13 23.45 -30.12 -1.80
C SER A 13 22.25 -29.40 -1.17
N ARG A 14 21.24 -29.08 -1.99
CA ARG A 14 19.97 -28.52 -1.49
C ARG A 14 19.15 -29.62 -0.80
N SER A 15 18.64 -29.33 0.39
CA SER A 15 17.75 -30.23 1.14
C SER A 15 16.52 -29.50 1.68
N TYR A 16 15.36 -29.82 1.11
CA TYR A 16 14.04 -29.54 1.67
C TYR A 16 13.15 -30.77 1.39
N VAL A 17 12.80 -31.53 2.42
CA VAL A 17 11.82 -32.63 2.36
C VAL A 17 10.89 -32.51 3.57
N CYS A 18 9.59 -32.64 3.34
CA CYS A 18 8.57 -32.49 4.38
C CYS A 18 8.45 -33.75 5.24
N LEU A 19 8.61 -33.61 6.55
CA LEU A 19 8.31 -34.63 7.56
C LEU A 19 6.80 -34.72 7.82
N PHE A 20 6.00 -35.20 6.85
CA PHE A 20 4.63 -35.72 7.10
C PHE A 20 4.04 -36.49 5.89
N CYS A 21 4.70 -37.59 5.48
CA CYS A 21 4.11 -38.58 4.54
C CYS A 21 4.78 -39.96 4.65
N VAL A 22 4.36 -40.78 5.63
CA VAL A 22 4.77 -42.19 5.72
C VAL A 22 3.54 -43.06 5.98
N SER A 23 2.95 -43.61 4.91
CA SER A 23 2.29 -44.94 4.89
C SER A 23 1.53 -45.20 3.58
N ARG A 24 2.14 -45.97 2.67
CA ARG A 24 1.60 -47.21 2.09
C ARG A 24 2.49 -47.71 0.94
N THR A 25 2.81 -48.99 0.98
CA THR A 25 3.54 -49.72 -0.05
C THR A 25 2.57 -50.34 -1.05
N PHE A 26 2.92 -50.33 -2.35
CA PHE A 26 3.03 -51.58 -3.12
C PHE A 26 3.84 -51.41 -4.42
N GLU A 27 4.15 -52.53 -5.05
CA GLU A 27 5.14 -52.70 -6.12
C GLU A 27 4.60 -52.44 -7.53
N ARG A 28 5.49 -52.07 -8.47
CA ARG A 28 5.74 -52.83 -9.72
C ARG A 28 6.97 -52.33 -10.49
N SER A 29 7.50 -53.17 -11.37
CA SER A 29 8.85 -53.09 -11.94
C SER A 29 8.86 -53.01 -13.48
N PHE A 30 10.07 -52.84 -14.06
CA PHE A 30 10.40 -52.81 -15.50
C PHE A 30 10.02 -51.50 -16.23
N THR A 31 10.74 -51.03 -17.27
CA THR A 31 11.94 -51.55 -17.96
C THR A 31 12.87 -50.40 -18.38
N ALA A 32 14.14 -50.68 -18.68
CA ALA A 32 15.12 -49.67 -19.12
C ALA A 32 15.51 -49.81 -20.60
N SER A 33 15.72 -48.68 -21.27
CA SER A 33 16.53 -48.51 -22.50
C SER A 33 16.92 -47.01 -22.56
N SER A 34 18.18 -46.56 -22.63
CA SER A 34 19.44 -47.07 -23.18
C SER A 34 19.72 -46.75 -24.66
N THR A 35 20.15 -45.51 -24.92
CA THR A 35 21.21 -45.23 -25.90
C THR A 35 22.11 -44.10 -25.41
N ARG A 36 23.43 -44.31 -25.51
CA ARG A 36 24.49 -43.30 -25.40
C ARG A 36 25.11 -43.08 -26.79
N HIS A 37 26.09 -42.19 -26.83
CA HIS A 37 27.06 -41.85 -27.89
C HIS A 37 26.84 -40.50 -28.57
N ASP A 38 27.85 -39.67 -28.77
CA ASP A 38 29.04 -39.43 -27.91
C ASP A 38 29.64 -38.06 -28.28
N ALA A 39 30.55 -37.53 -27.45
CA ALA A 39 31.24 -36.27 -27.73
C ALA A 39 32.57 -36.50 -28.46
N VAL A 40 32.85 -35.67 -29.48
CA VAL A 40 34.18 -35.51 -30.09
C VAL A 40 34.45 -34.01 -30.24
N THR A 41 35.72 -33.62 -30.09
CA THR A 41 36.17 -32.24 -29.91
C THR A 41 36.95 -31.68 -31.10
N ASP A 42 36.86 -30.35 -31.21
CA ASP A 42 37.90 -29.43 -31.72
C ASP A 42 38.23 -29.38 -33.22
N SER A 43 38.19 -28.17 -33.77
CA SER A 43 39.12 -27.66 -34.79
C SER A 43 38.82 -26.17 -35.04
N LYS A 44 39.88 -25.37 -35.12
CA LYS A 44 39.80 -23.97 -35.59
C LYS A 44 39.99 -23.90 -37.10
N SER A 45 39.23 -23.02 -37.75
CA SER A 45 39.68 -22.29 -38.94
C SER A 45 38.92 -20.97 -39.07
N ASP A 46 39.64 -19.90 -39.42
CA ASP A 46 39.05 -18.62 -39.81
C ASP A 46 38.42 -18.71 -41.20
N LEU A 47 37.36 -17.94 -41.44
CA LEU A 47 37.05 -17.42 -42.78
C LEU A 47 36.05 -16.24 -42.70
N ASP A 48 36.32 -15.19 -43.46
CA ASP A 48 35.46 -14.00 -43.57
C ASP A 48 34.10 -14.30 -44.23
N GLN A 49 33.03 -13.71 -43.68
CA GLN A 49 32.03 -12.98 -44.48
C GLN A 49 31.06 -12.15 -43.64
N LYS A 50 30.91 -10.86 -43.99
CA LYS A 50 29.84 -9.97 -43.50
C LYS A 50 28.71 -9.91 -44.53
N PRO A 51 27.43 -10.08 -44.15
CA PRO A 51 26.30 -9.67 -44.99
C PRO A 51 26.04 -8.18 -44.81
N HIS A 52 26.24 -7.38 -45.87
CA HIS A 52 25.75 -6.00 -45.94
C HIS A 52 24.23 -5.98 -46.20
N PHE A 53 23.52 -5.03 -45.58
CA PHE A 53 22.23 -4.54 -46.08
C PHE A 53 22.32 -3.02 -46.33
N PRO A 54 21.74 -2.49 -47.43
CA PRO A 54 21.99 -1.13 -47.88
C PRO A 54 21.05 -0.08 -47.26
N LEU A 55 21.59 1.11 -46.98
CA LEU A 55 20.81 2.32 -46.72
C LEU A 55 20.51 3.02 -48.05
N GLY A 56 19.22 3.12 -48.42
CA GLY A 56 18.77 3.87 -49.59
C GLY A 56 18.32 5.28 -49.22
N ALA A 57 19.15 6.29 -49.50
CA ALA A 57 18.79 7.70 -49.37
C ALA A 57 18.47 8.31 -50.74
N VAL A 58 17.37 9.07 -50.84
CA VAL A 58 16.97 9.81 -52.06
C VAL A 58 16.80 11.29 -51.71
N PRO A 59 17.52 12.22 -52.37
CA PRO A 59 17.48 13.64 -52.04
C PRO A 59 16.32 14.36 -52.76
N LEU A 60 15.56 15.17 -52.02
CA LEU A 60 14.64 16.16 -52.58
C LEU A 60 15.24 17.56 -52.49
N LYS A 61 15.27 18.27 -53.62
CA LYS A 61 15.75 19.66 -53.71
C LYS A 61 14.62 20.62 -53.37
N LEU A 62 14.86 21.55 -52.44
CA LEU A 62 14.04 22.76 -52.33
C LEU A 62 14.54 23.81 -53.34
N GLN A 63 13.63 24.40 -54.10
CA GLN A 63 13.87 25.64 -54.84
C GLN A 63 13.27 26.82 -54.08
N LYS A 64 13.99 27.95 -54.07
CA LYS A 64 13.44 29.23 -53.59
C LYS A 64 12.52 29.84 -54.65
N ALA A 65 11.44 30.44 -54.21
CA ALA A 65 10.72 31.49 -54.93
C ALA A 65 10.46 32.64 -53.96
N GLN A 66 10.43 33.88 -54.45
CA GLN A 66 10.23 35.10 -53.65
C GLN A 66 9.03 35.89 -54.19
N SER A 67 8.22 36.42 -53.28
CA SER A 67 7.31 37.57 -53.47
C SER A 67 7.02 38.08 -52.05
N GLU A 68 7.68 39.16 -51.61
CA GLU A 68 7.31 40.57 -51.82
C GLU A 68 6.06 40.99 -51.04
N VAL A 69 6.26 42.00 -50.17
CA VAL A 69 5.26 42.55 -49.24
C VAL A 69 5.50 44.07 -49.14
N PRO A 70 4.49 44.92 -49.41
CA PRO A 70 4.43 46.31 -48.90
C PRO A 70 4.00 46.29 -47.41
N SER A 71 4.65 47.02 -46.50
CA SER A 71 4.51 48.47 -46.29
C SER A 71 3.10 48.85 -45.78
N THR A 72 2.89 49.52 -44.63
CA THR A 72 3.82 50.18 -43.68
C THR A 72 3.09 50.55 -42.37
N ALA A 73 3.87 50.89 -41.32
CA ALA A 73 3.54 51.78 -40.17
C ALA A 73 2.45 51.38 -39.14
N ASP A 74 2.89 51.15 -37.90
CA ASP A 74 2.79 52.05 -36.72
C ASP A 74 1.59 53.02 -36.53
N PRO A 75 1.26 53.45 -35.28
CA PRO A 75 1.84 53.07 -33.96
C PRO A 75 0.79 52.66 -32.89
N SER A 76 1.27 52.51 -31.65
CA SER A 76 0.53 52.32 -30.39
C SER A 76 -0.29 53.55 -29.93
N VAL A 77 -1.05 53.43 -28.81
CA VAL A 77 -0.98 54.30 -27.60
C VAL A 77 -2.27 54.23 -26.71
N HIS A 78 -2.08 54.11 -25.38
CA HIS A 78 -3.03 54.30 -24.23
C HIS A 78 -4.41 53.56 -24.20
N GLU A 79 -5.20 53.55 -23.12
CA GLU A 79 -4.95 53.33 -21.67
C GLU A 79 -6.29 53.29 -20.87
N SER A 80 -6.33 52.54 -19.74
CA SER A 80 -7.26 52.68 -18.59
C SER A 80 -8.79 52.46 -18.71
N ALA A 81 -9.33 51.87 -17.62
CA ALA A 81 -10.65 52.09 -16.99
C ALA A 81 -11.99 51.86 -17.74
N GLY A 82 -12.90 51.14 -17.06
CA GLY A 82 -14.36 51.18 -17.29
C GLY A 82 -15.05 52.20 -16.35
N PRO A 83 -16.27 51.96 -15.81
CA PRO A 83 -17.17 50.80 -15.97
C PRO A 83 -18.65 51.22 -16.27
N GLN A 84 -19.62 50.31 -16.03
CA GLN A 84 -21.09 50.55 -15.95
C GLN A 84 -21.82 50.87 -17.29
N HIS A 85 -23.16 50.76 -17.43
CA HIS A 85 -24.18 49.79 -16.97
C HIS A 85 -25.49 50.06 -17.79
N ILE A 86 -26.62 49.37 -17.51
CA ILE A 86 -28.01 49.69 -17.96
C ILE A 86 -28.30 49.54 -19.48
N SER A 87 -29.36 48.91 -20.02
CA SER A 87 -30.39 47.91 -19.69
C SER A 87 -31.44 47.92 -20.83
N THR A 88 -32.30 46.89 -20.95
CA THR A 88 -33.50 46.83 -21.84
C THR A 88 -33.23 46.74 -23.37
N THR A 89 -34.11 46.19 -24.22
CA THR A 89 -35.57 45.96 -24.12
C THR A 89 -36.03 44.55 -24.53
N LYS A 90 -37.26 44.18 -24.14
CA LYS A 90 -37.95 42.92 -24.48
C LYS A 90 -38.64 43.02 -25.84
N LYS A 91 -38.71 41.91 -26.60
CA LYS A 91 -39.90 41.58 -27.41
C LYS A 91 -40.13 40.07 -27.52
N LYS A 92 -41.32 39.61 -27.10
CA LYS A 92 -41.80 38.22 -27.20
C LYS A 92 -42.81 38.08 -28.35
N ARG A 93 -42.70 37.00 -29.14
CA ARG A 93 -43.82 36.20 -29.71
C ARG A 93 -43.19 34.89 -30.20
N LYS A 94 -43.61 33.68 -29.77
CA LYS A 94 -44.90 32.99 -29.92
C LYS A 94 -45.36 32.88 -31.39
N SER A 95 -45.79 31.74 -31.92
CA SER A 95 -45.80 30.33 -31.45
C SER A 95 -46.60 29.45 -32.43
N LYS A 96 -46.26 28.17 -32.65
CA LYS A 96 -47.15 26.99 -32.42
C LYS A 96 -46.54 25.66 -32.92
N LYS A 97 -47.05 24.55 -32.38
CA LYS A 97 -46.84 23.18 -32.88
C LYS A 97 -47.77 22.88 -34.07
N GLY A 98 -47.32 22.02 -34.97
CA GLY A 98 -48.15 21.19 -35.86
C GLY A 98 -47.78 19.71 -35.65
N ARG A 99 -48.69 18.78 -35.94
CA ARG A 99 -48.53 17.33 -35.73
C ARG A 99 -49.05 16.59 -36.97
N ASN A 100 -48.49 15.40 -37.22
CA ASN A 100 -48.98 14.28 -38.06
C ASN A 100 -47.98 13.83 -39.13
N GLY A 101 -47.87 12.50 -39.29
CA GLY A 101 -47.65 11.80 -40.57
C GLY A 101 -48.88 10.91 -40.82
N PRO A 102 -48.79 9.77 -41.54
CA PRO A 102 -47.66 9.21 -42.30
C PRO A 102 -47.97 9.11 -43.82
N GLU A 103 -47.06 8.55 -44.64
CA GLU A 103 -47.35 7.57 -45.71
C GLU A 103 -46.08 7.14 -46.52
N GLU A 104 -46.07 5.90 -47.00
CA GLU A 104 -45.20 5.36 -48.09
C GLU A 104 -46.11 5.01 -49.28
N PRO A 105 -45.63 5.04 -50.56
CA PRO A 105 -45.36 3.74 -51.21
C PRO A 105 -44.30 3.69 -52.35
N THR A 106 -43.39 2.71 -52.22
CA THR A 106 -42.87 1.76 -53.26
C THR A 106 -42.67 2.12 -54.76
N SER A 107 -41.43 1.95 -55.24
CA SER A 107 -41.03 1.07 -56.39
C SER A 107 -39.49 0.99 -56.49
N LYS A 108 -38.80 -0.17 -56.44
CA LYS A 108 -38.64 -1.24 -57.46
C LYS A 108 -38.15 -0.70 -58.81
N ALA A 109 -37.10 -1.22 -59.49
CA ALA A 109 -36.27 -2.44 -59.35
C ALA A 109 -35.02 -2.29 -60.28
N THR A 110 -33.99 -3.16 -60.41
CA THR A 110 -33.30 -4.28 -59.69
C THR A 110 -32.22 -4.85 -60.65
N ILE A 111 -31.08 -5.46 -60.21
CA ILE A 111 -30.35 -6.62 -60.85
C ILE A 111 -28.91 -6.90 -60.29
N THR A 112 -28.73 -8.08 -59.65
CA THR A 112 -27.49 -8.91 -59.44
C THR A 112 -26.26 -8.35 -58.69
N PRO A 113 -25.51 -9.23 -57.98
CA PRO A 113 -24.31 -9.85 -58.59
C PRO A 113 -24.31 -11.41 -58.57
N ARG A 114 -23.26 -12.03 -59.15
CA ARG A 114 -23.16 -13.47 -59.47
C ARG A 114 -22.03 -14.19 -58.68
N LYS A 115 -22.26 -15.44 -58.28
CA LYS A 115 -21.26 -16.35 -57.63
C LYS A 115 -20.15 -16.75 -58.63
N VAL A 116 -18.96 -17.25 -58.25
CA VAL A 116 -18.69 -18.63 -57.77
C VAL A 116 -17.23 -18.86 -57.30
N LYS A 117 -17.07 -19.43 -56.07
CA LYS A 117 -16.02 -20.34 -55.51
C LYS A 117 -14.50 -20.15 -55.80
N SER A 118 -13.69 -20.29 -54.73
CA SER A 118 -12.73 -21.42 -54.63
C SER A 118 -12.31 -21.82 -53.20
N LYS A 119 -12.35 -23.14 -52.92
CA LYS A 119 -11.59 -23.97 -51.95
C LYS A 119 -11.06 -23.36 -50.62
N LEU A 120 -11.53 -23.93 -49.50
CA LEU A 120 -10.79 -24.06 -48.24
C LEU A 120 -10.49 -25.55 -48.00
N ILE A 121 -9.29 -25.89 -47.51
CA ILE A 121 -8.92 -27.27 -47.12
C ILE A 121 -8.84 -27.35 -45.60
N ARG A 122 -9.56 -28.31 -45.00
CA ARG A 122 -9.45 -28.65 -43.58
C ARG A 122 -9.48 -30.17 -43.45
N LYS A 123 -8.38 -30.78 -42.99
CA LYS A 123 -8.31 -32.23 -42.69
C LYS A 123 -8.78 -32.50 -41.27
N THR A 124 -9.36 -33.68 -41.05
CA THR A 124 -10.00 -34.12 -39.80
C THR A 124 -9.58 -35.55 -39.47
N PHE A 125 -9.39 -35.86 -38.20
CA PHE A 125 -9.44 -37.23 -37.64
C PHE A 125 -9.89 -37.15 -36.15
N PRO A 126 -10.38 -38.24 -35.54
CA PRO A 126 -11.78 -38.22 -35.07
C PRO A 126 -11.96 -38.30 -33.56
N SER A 127 -13.14 -37.87 -33.10
CA SER A 127 -13.70 -38.23 -31.80
C SER A 127 -14.40 -39.60 -31.83
N LYS A 128 -14.45 -40.29 -30.69
CA LYS A 128 -15.30 -41.46 -30.46
C LYS A 128 -16.37 -41.12 -29.43
N SER A 129 -17.61 -41.48 -29.71
CA SER A 129 -18.74 -41.42 -28.78
C SER A 129 -18.95 -42.76 -28.07
N PHE A 130 -19.51 -42.71 -26.85
CA PHE A 130 -20.19 -43.84 -26.22
C PHE A 130 -21.45 -43.34 -25.51
N ALA A 131 -22.45 -44.21 -25.38
CA ALA A 131 -23.82 -43.91 -24.93
C ALA A 131 -24.09 -44.49 -23.52
N PRO A 132 -25.11 -44.00 -22.79
CA PRO A 132 -25.39 -44.43 -21.41
C PRO A 132 -26.19 -45.74 -21.29
N PRO A 133 -26.10 -46.46 -20.15
CA PRO A 133 -26.92 -47.63 -19.83
C PRO A 133 -28.28 -47.29 -19.15
N PRO A 134 -29.24 -48.24 -19.07
CA PRO A 134 -30.61 -48.04 -18.57
C PRO A 134 -30.84 -48.38 -17.07
N PRO A 135 -32.04 -48.10 -16.49
CA PRO A 135 -32.39 -48.31 -15.06
C PRO A 135 -33.11 -49.65 -14.75
N VAL A 136 -33.75 -49.76 -13.55
CA VAL A 136 -34.54 -50.89 -12.95
C VAL A 136 -33.69 -51.85 -12.07
N ALA A 137 -34.06 -52.35 -10.87
CA ALA A 137 -35.30 -52.30 -10.04
C ALA A 137 -35.01 -52.12 -8.51
N GLU A 138 -36.06 -52.14 -7.67
CA GLU A 138 -36.03 -52.08 -6.20
C GLU A 138 -35.82 -53.44 -5.51
N SER A 139 -35.27 -53.44 -4.28
CA SER A 139 -35.67 -54.36 -3.18
C SER A 139 -35.30 -53.78 -1.80
N THR A 140 -36.01 -54.20 -0.75
CA THR A 140 -36.14 -53.44 0.53
C THR A 140 -35.45 -54.06 1.74
N SER A 141 -34.92 -53.23 2.64
CA SER A 141 -34.95 -53.46 4.10
C SER A 141 -34.82 -52.14 4.88
N ASN A 142 -35.39 -52.09 6.10
CA ASN A 142 -35.60 -50.84 6.86
C ASN A 142 -34.42 -50.48 7.78
N SER A 143 -34.13 -49.18 7.89
CA SER A 143 -33.96 -48.48 9.17
C SER A 143 -34.22 -46.97 8.99
N GLU A 144 -34.71 -46.30 10.03
CA GLU A 144 -35.06 -44.86 10.00
C GLU A 144 -33.83 -43.93 10.03
N PRO A 145 -33.96 -42.65 9.59
CA PRO A 145 -32.84 -41.71 9.58
C PRO A 145 -32.63 -41.04 10.95
N GLU A 146 -31.51 -41.32 11.60
CA GLU A 146 -31.04 -40.50 12.72
C GLU A 146 -30.54 -39.12 12.24
N LYS A 147 -30.67 -38.11 13.11
CA LYS A 147 -30.28 -36.73 12.82
C LYS A 147 -28.76 -36.58 12.94
N HIS A 148 -28.10 -36.13 11.88
CA HIS A 148 -26.71 -35.64 11.98
C HIS A 148 -26.67 -34.22 12.56
N ASP A 149 -26.80 -34.14 13.88
CA ASP A 149 -26.27 -33.02 14.66
C ASP A 149 -24.93 -33.45 15.27
N GLU A 150 -23.82 -32.90 14.76
CA GLU A 150 -22.54 -32.92 15.48
C GLU A 150 -21.64 -31.74 15.07
N PHE A 151 -22.07 -30.51 15.39
CA PHE A 151 -21.07 -29.48 15.70
C PHE A 151 -20.36 -29.93 16.98
N ARG A 152 -19.13 -30.48 16.84
CA ARG A 152 -18.39 -31.04 17.96
C ARG A 152 -18.26 -30.06 19.13
N HIS A 153 -19.00 -30.34 20.20
CA HIS A 153 -18.83 -29.68 21.49
C HIS A 153 -17.40 -29.93 22.00
N VAL A 154 -16.57 -28.89 21.93
CA VAL A 154 -15.46 -28.75 22.87
C VAL A 154 -16.10 -28.62 24.26
N HIS A 155 -15.67 -29.44 25.23
CA HIS A 155 -16.23 -29.40 26.58
C HIS A 155 -16.17 -27.99 27.18
N ALA A 156 -17.34 -27.35 27.28
CA ALA A 156 -17.51 -26.05 27.90
C ALA A 156 -17.62 -26.21 29.42
N GLY A 157 -16.47 -26.41 30.06
CA GLY A 157 -16.29 -26.12 31.49
C GLY A 157 -15.82 -24.68 31.64
N ASP A 158 -16.57 -23.88 32.39
CA ASP A 158 -16.14 -22.63 33.03
C ASP A 158 -15.53 -21.54 32.13
N LEU A 159 -15.98 -21.41 30.88
CA LEU A 159 -15.63 -20.29 30.00
C LEU A 159 -16.85 -19.45 29.66
N GLU A 160 -16.86 -18.18 30.09
CA GLU A 160 -17.80 -17.19 29.56
C GLU A 160 -17.56 -16.99 28.06
N ALA A 161 -18.59 -17.31 27.26
CA ALA A 161 -18.65 -16.99 25.84
C ALA A 161 -19.75 -15.96 25.61
N ALA A 162 -19.37 -14.76 25.19
CA ALA A 162 -20.33 -13.80 24.64
C ALA A 162 -20.52 -14.12 23.15
N SER A 163 -21.76 -14.32 22.70
CA SER A 163 -22.09 -14.48 21.29
C SER A 163 -23.15 -13.48 20.85
N GLY A 164 -23.24 -13.23 19.55
CA GLY A 164 -24.19 -12.29 18.97
C GLY A 164 -24.14 -12.30 17.45
N ILE A 165 -25.16 -11.73 16.82
CA ILE A 165 -25.25 -11.61 15.36
C ILE A 165 -25.19 -10.13 15.00
N LEU A 166 -24.18 -9.74 14.22
CA LEU A 166 -24.12 -8.43 13.60
C LEU A 166 -24.96 -8.47 12.31
N GLU A 167 -26.16 -7.89 12.39
CA GLU A 167 -27.00 -7.65 11.22
C GLU A 167 -26.45 -6.50 10.37
N PRO A 168 -26.66 -6.51 9.03
CA PRO A 168 -26.55 -5.31 8.20
C PRO A 168 -27.38 -4.18 8.80
N SER A 169 -26.68 -3.18 9.31
CA SER A 169 -27.23 -2.14 10.18
C SER A 169 -27.55 -0.86 9.41
N GLU A 170 -28.49 -0.09 9.95
CA GLU A 170 -28.61 1.33 9.61
C GLU A 170 -27.40 2.13 10.14
N GLU A 171 -26.70 1.61 11.17
CA GLU A 171 -25.39 2.10 11.61
C GLU A 171 -24.38 2.04 10.44
N GLN A 172 -23.98 3.21 9.93
CA GLN A 172 -23.01 3.42 8.85
C GLN A 172 -21.96 4.46 9.28
N ILE A 173 -21.04 4.84 8.38
CA ILE A 173 -20.05 5.91 8.63
C ILE A 173 -20.72 7.28 8.44
N GLU A 174 -21.25 7.83 9.52
CA GLU A 174 -21.82 9.18 9.56
C GLU A 174 -20.69 10.23 9.64
N ALA A 175 -20.90 11.41 9.05
CA ALA A 175 -19.98 12.55 9.22
C ALA A 175 -20.50 13.48 10.30
N LEU A 176 -19.57 13.98 11.13
CA LEU A 176 -19.81 15.17 11.92
C LEU A 176 -19.32 16.37 11.11
N ASN A 177 -20.26 17.18 10.63
CA ASN A 177 -19.97 18.39 9.85
C ASN A 177 -19.46 19.49 10.78
N VAL A 178 -18.14 19.53 10.98
CA VAL A 178 -17.43 20.56 11.75
C VAL A 178 -16.88 21.60 10.77
N GLU A 179 -17.02 22.89 11.09
CA GLU A 179 -16.36 23.95 10.32
C GLU A 179 -14.84 23.76 10.36
N SER A 180 -14.21 23.79 9.19
CA SER A 180 -12.79 23.46 8.99
C SER A 180 -12.17 24.36 7.93
N GLU A 181 -10.84 24.46 7.93
CA GLU A 181 -10.10 25.26 6.95
C GLU A 181 -10.13 24.63 5.54
N ALA A 182 -9.72 25.40 4.54
CA ALA A 182 -9.74 24.95 3.16
C ALA A 182 -8.62 23.93 2.89
N VAL A 183 -8.99 22.67 2.71
CA VAL A 183 -8.09 21.61 2.24
C VAL A 183 -7.47 22.01 0.88
N PRO A 184 -6.15 21.94 0.70
CA PRO A 184 -5.49 22.40 -0.52
C PRO A 184 -5.80 21.49 -1.72
N SER A 185 -5.57 22.00 -2.92
CA SER A 185 -5.59 21.22 -4.16
C SER A 185 -4.17 20.90 -4.65
N LEU A 186 -4.05 19.98 -5.61
CA LEU A 186 -2.77 19.64 -6.23
C LEU A 186 -2.20 20.81 -7.05
N ALA A 187 -0.92 21.09 -6.85
CA ALA A 187 -0.16 22.09 -7.60
C ALA A 187 0.43 21.52 -8.91
N TYR A 188 1.21 22.33 -9.65
CA TYR A 188 2.00 21.94 -10.85
C TYR A 188 1.21 21.25 -11.98
N GLY A 189 -0.13 21.39 -12.00
CA GLY A 189 -1.01 20.69 -12.94
C GLY A 189 -1.02 19.17 -12.76
N LEU A 190 -0.76 18.68 -11.54
CA LEU A 190 -0.82 17.27 -11.16
C LEU A 190 -2.27 16.74 -11.10
N ASP A 191 -3.26 17.63 -11.03
CA ASP A 191 -4.70 17.32 -11.05
C ASP A 191 -5.11 16.37 -12.20
N ARG A 192 -4.48 16.49 -13.37
CA ARG A 192 -4.72 15.58 -14.52
C ARG A 192 -4.52 14.09 -14.21
N VAL A 193 -3.73 13.76 -13.18
CA VAL A 193 -3.45 12.38 -12.74
C VAL A 193 -4.70 11.74 -12.15
N LEU A 194 -5.58 12.52 -11.54
CA LEU A 194 -6.82 12.07 -10.90
C LEU A 194 -7.83 11.49 -11.93
N PHE A 195 -7.83 11.99 -13.17
CA PHE A 195 -8.94 11.81 -14.11
C PHE A 195 -8.69 10.84 -15.28
N ASN A 196 -7.48 10.29 -15.46
CA ASN A 196 -7.25 9.21 -16.43
C ASN A 196 -6.42 8.07 -15.80
N PRO A 197 -6.81 6.79 -15.98
CA PRO A 197 -6.28 5.68 -15.20
C PRO A 197 -4.87 5.24 -15.59
N GLY A 198 -4.09 4.84 -14.59
CA GLY A 198 -2.73 4.30 -14.74
C GLY A 198 -1.64 5.26 -14.25
N VAL A 199 -0.42 5.06 -14.74
CA VAL A 199 0.77 5.74 -14.24
C VAL A 199 1.32 6.73 -15.26
N TYR A 200 1.55 7.96 -14.80
CA TYR A 200 2.15 9.05 -15.54
C TYR A 200 3.63 9.12 -15.17
N HIS A 201 4.54 9.04 -16.14
CA HIS A 201 5.92 9.44 -15.87
C HIS A 201 5.96 10.96 -15.68
N LEU A 202 6.79 11.46 -14.76
CA LEU A 202 7.13 12.89 -14.70
C LEU A 202 7.77 13.34 -16.03
N ARG A 203 8.57 12.46 -16.63
CA ARG A 203 9.28 12.65 -17.90
C ARG A 203 9.24 11.39 -18.75
N ASP A 204 8.93 11.48 -20.05
CA ASP A 204 9.01 10.31 -20.95
C ASP A 204 10.50 9.91 -21.13
N PRO A 205 10.92 8.70 -20.71
CA PRO A 205 12.32 8.25 -20.80
C PRO A 205 12.80 8.05 -22.25
N ARG A 206 11.89 8.04 -23.24
CA ARG A 206 12.23 7.90 -24.67
C ARG A 206 12.41 9.25 -25.37
N SER A 207 11.51 10.21 -25.16
CA SER A 207 11.59 11.54 -25.81
C SER A 207 12.30 12.61 -24.97
N ARG A 208 12.53 12.35 -23.68
CA ARG A 208 13.04 13.31 -22.68
C ARG A 208 12.15 14.54 -22.45
N VAL A 209 10.89 14.51 -22.89
CA VAL A 209 9.91 15.58 -22.62
C VAL A 209 9.31 15.41 -21.22
N TYR A 210 9.23 16.49 -20.46
CA TYR A 210 8.54 16.57 -19.17
C TYR A 210 7.02 16.72 -19.35
N ASN A 211 6.25 15.89 -18.66
CA ASN A 211 4.78 15.89 -18.69
C ASN A 211 4.15 16.86 -17.67
N PHE A 212 4.91 17.22 -16.64
CA PHE A 212 4.57 18.19 -15.59
C PHE A 212 5.77 19.13 -15.38
N ASP A 213 5.73 19.97 -14.36
CA ASP A 213 6.83 20.90 -14.08
C ASP A 213 8.18 20.17 -13.82
N PRO A 214 9.27 20.54 -14.51
CA PRO A 214 10.62 20.00 -14.25
C PRO A 214 11.13 20.20 -12.83
N TYR A 215 10.61 21.18 -12.07
CA TYR A 215 10.94 21.41 -10.66
C TYR A 215 10.75 20.14 -9.81
N LEU A 216 9.66 19.41 -10.03
CA LEU A 216 9.33 18.15 -9.36
C LEU A 216 10.36 17.03 -9.59
N SER A 217 11.31 17.20 -10.52
CA SER A 217 12.32 16.19 -10.86
C SER A 217 13.46 16.07 -9.84
N SER A 218 13.55 17.00 -8.89
CA SER A 218 14.44 16.93 -7.73
C SER A 218 13.62 17.10 -6.47
N ILE A 219 13.89 16.29 -5.45
CA ILE A 219 13.27 16.41 -4.13
C ILE A 219 14.21 17.24 -3.25
N MET A 220 13.68 18.15 -2.44
CA MET A 220 14.48 18.89 -1.46
C MET A 220 15.07 17.91 -0.43
N PRO A 221 16.40 17.88 -0.20
CA PRO A 221 16.99 16.99 0.79
C PRO A 221 16.43 17.25 2.20
N VAL A 222 16.31 16.20 3.01
CA VAL A 222 15.82 16.33 4.40
C VAL A 222 16.73 17.20 5.28
N SER A 223 18.00 17.38 4.90
CA SER A 223 18.94 18.30 5.54
C SER A 223 18.78 19.76 5.13
N GLU A 224 18.02 20.05 4.06
CA GLU A 224 17.71 21.40 3.59
C GLU A 224 16.30 21.86 3.97
N PHE A 225 15.38 20.94 4.28
CA PHE A 225 14.00 21.27 4.65
C PHE A 225 13.88 21.64 6.14
N ASP A 226 13.14 22.71 6.43
CA ASP A 226 12.90 23.25 7.75
C ASP A 226 11.70 22.56 8.42
N PHE A 227 11.98 21.41 9.04
CA PHE A 227 10.96 20.63 9.75
C PHE A 227 10.48 21.27 11.06
N GLU A 228 11.21 22.26 11.60
CA GLU A 228 10.82 22.99 12.82
C GLU A 228 9.75 24.06 12.52
N ALA A 229 9.60 24.46 11.24
CA ALA A 229 8.47 25.25 10.78
C ALA A 229 7.15 24.46 10.64
N LEU A 230 7.15 23.11 10.74
CA LEU A 230 5.95 22.29 10.64
C LEU A 230 5.25 22.08 11.99
N GLY A 231 3.93 21.92 11.96
CA GLY A 231 3.12 21.59 13.12
C GLY A 231 3.41 20.21 13.74
N ASP A 232 3.24 20.16 15.07
CA ASP A 232 3.40 18.97 15.91
C ASP A 232 2.36 17.88 15.58
N TYR A 233 2.76 16.60 15.67
CA TYR A 233 1.82 15.50 15.41
C TYR A 233 0.98 15.17 16.66
N ILE A 234 -0.32 15.49 16.61
CA ILE A 234 -1.26 15.28 17.70
C ILE A 234 -1.80 13.83 17.70
N THR A 235 -1.52 13.06 18.77
CA THR A 235 -2.10 11.72 19.01
C THR A 235 -3.55 11.79 19.47
N SER A 236 -4.31 10.69 19.34
CA SER A 236 -5.73 10.61 19.74
C SER A 236 -5.94 10.97 21.21
N SER A 237 -5.01 10.56 22.08
CA SER A 237 -5.02 10.88 23.52
C SER A 237 -4.75 12.35 23.85
N ARG A 238 -3.97 13.04 23.01
CA ARG A 238 -3.59 14.45 23.19
C ARG A 238 -4.60 15.42 22.57
N ASP A 239 -5.42 14.95 21.63
CA ASP A 239 -6.48 15.75 21.02
C ASP A 239 -7.63 16.01 22.01
N VAL A 240 -7.69 17.26 22.50
CA VAL A 240 -8.74 17.74 23.41
C VAL A 240 -10.04 18.03 22.65
N VAL A 241 -9.97 18.43 21.38
CA VAL A 241 -11.15 18.74 20.55
C VAL A 241 -11.90 17.46 20.24
N LEU A 242 -11.19 16.42 19.79
CA LEU A 242 -11.72 15.08 19.54
C LEU A 242 -12.32 14.46 20.81
N ARG A 243 -11.67 14.62 21.98
CA ARG A 243 -12.20 14.10 23.26
C ARG A 243 -13.46 14.85 23.72
N ASN A 244 -13.52 16.17 23.56
CA ASN A 244 -14.73 16.93 23.87
C ASN A 244 -15.89 16.55 22.93
N MET A 245 -15.63 16.55 21.61
CA MET A 245 -16.60 16.14 20.59
C MET A 245 -17.16 14.73 20.85
N ALA A 246 -16.34 13.80 21.33
CA ALA A 246 -16.81 12.46 21.72
C ALA A 246 -17.80 12.51 22.88
N ARG A 247 -17.50 13.29 23.93
CA ARG A 247 -18.42 13.48 25.08
C ARG A 247 -19.73 14.13 24.65
N ASP A 248 -19.66 15.15 23.80
CA ASP A 248 -20.83 15.87 23.28
C ASP A 248 -21.76 14.97 22.44
N HIS A 249 -21.19 13.99 21.73
CA HIS A 249 -21.92 13.01 20.90
C HIS A 249 -22.12 11.65 21.58
N GLY A 250 -21.85 11.52 22.88
CA GLY A 250 -22.01 10.28 23.65
C GLY A 250 -21.14 9.10 23.20
N LYS A 251 -20.02 9.36 22.52
CA LYS A 251 -19.09 8.35 21.98
C LYS A 251 -18.03 7.98 23.01
N LYS A 252 -17.72 6.68 23.12
CA LYS A 252 -16.80 6.12 24.12
C LYS A 252 -15.36 6.06 23.63
N TYR A 253 -15.17 5.82 22.33
CA TYR A 253 -13.87 5.52 21.73
C TYR A 253 -13.46 6.60 20.75
N ILE A 254 -12.25 7.15 20.90
CA ILE A 254 -11.65 8.09 19.94
C ILE A 254 -10.41 7.49 19.30
N GLY A 255 -10.21 7.71 17.99
CA GLY A 255 -9.03 7.20 17.28
C GLY A 255 -8.75 7.93 15.98
N SER A 256 -7.53 7.78 15.47
CA SER A 256 -7.12 8.29 14.17
C SER A 256 -7.08 7.18 13.13
N SER A 257 -7.21 7.51 11.85
CA SER A 257 -6.95 6.56 10.76
C SER A 257 -5.57 5.88 10.88
N SER A 258 -4.57 6.61 11.36
CA SER A 258 -3.21 6.10 11.61
C SER A 258 -3.12 5.08 12.75
N SER A 259 -3.88 5.20 13.85
CA SER A 259 -3.87 4.23 14.96
C SER A 259 -4.80 3.04 14.76
N MET A 260 -5.94 3.25 14.08
CA MET A 260 -6.98 2.22 13.93
C MET A 260 -6.68 1.18 12.84
N THR A 261 -6.02 1.58 11.75
CA THR A 261 -5.82 0.74 10.55
C THR A 261 -5.05 -0.56 10.80
N GLY A 262 -4.11 -0.59 11.76
CA GLY A 262 -3.38 -1.80 12.13
C GLY A 262 -4.28 -2.88 12.73
N VAL A 263 -5.21 -2.50 13.61
CA VAL A 263 -6.17 -3.43 14.24
C VAL A 263 -7.26 -3.84 13.24
N LEU A 264 -7.80 -2.88 12.49
CA LEU A 264 -8.80 -3.14 11.44
C LEU A 264 -8.29 -4.12 10.36
N SER A 265 -6.97 -4.14 10.09
CA SER A 265 -6.37 -5.13 9.19
C SER A 265 -6.55 -6.57 9.66
N HIS A 266 -6.53 -6.84 10.98
CA HIS A 266 -6.80 -8.17 11.53
C HIS A 266 -8.27 -8.56 11.47
N PHE A 267 -9.20 -7.59 11.60
CA PHE A 267 -10.61 -7.84 11.35
C PHE A 267 -10.88 -8.13 9.86
N HIS A 268 -10.23 -7.45 8.91
CA HIS A 268 -10.24 -7.83 7.50
C HIS A 268 -9.70 -9.25 7.27
N PHE A 269 -8.57 -9.65 7.88
CA PHE A 269 -8.04 -11.01 7.74
C PHE A 269 -9.03 -12.08 8.26
N LEU A 270 -9.79 -11.76 9.31
CA LEU A 270 -10.82 -12.62 9.88
C LEU A 270 -12.07 -12.70 8.99
N LEU A 271 -12.73 -11.57 8.72
CA LEU A 271 -13.97 -11.47 7.93
C LEU A 271 -13.80 -11.96 6.50
N SER A 272 -12.69 -11.59 5.85
CA SER A 272 -12.36 -12.03 4.50
C SER A 272 -11.85 -13.47 4.43
N ALA A 273 -11.64 -14.14 5.58
CA ALA A 273 -11.00 -15.45 5.71
C ALA A 273 -9.67 -15.56 4.93
N TRP A 274 -8.75 -14.63 5.22
CA TRP A 274 -7.45 -14.47 4.54
C TRP A 274 -7.59 -14.45 3.00
N ARG A 275 -8.40 -13.51 2.46
CA ARG A 275 -8.61 -13.41 1.01
C ARG A 275 -7.29 -13.20 0.26
N PRO A 276 -6.95 -14.02 -0.76
CA PRO A 276 -5.80 -13.76 -1.62
C PRO A 276 -5.99 -12.48 -2.43
N LEU A 277 -4.93 -11.68 -2.52
CA LEU A 277 -4.89 -10.44 -3.28
C LEU A 277 -5.08 -10.71 -4.78
N GLN A 278 -5.95 -9.92 -5.39
CA GLN A 278 -6.29 -9.97 -6.81
C GLN A 278 -5.29 -9.09 -7.57
N MET A 279 -4.61 -9.67 -8.57
CA MET A 279 -3.43 -9.09 -9.23
C MET A 279 -3.60 -8.99 -10.76
N GLN A 280 -4.84 -8.82 -11.21
CA GLN A 280 -5.24 -8.73 -12.63
C GLN A 280 -4.68 -7.48 -13.33
N ALA A 281 -4.32 -6.43 -12.57
CA ALA A 281 -3.70 -5.22 -13.09
C ALA A 281 -2.24 -5.40 -13.53
N LEU A 282 -1.59 -6.52 -13.15
CA LEU A 282 -0.24 -6.87 -13.59
C LEU A 282 -0.26 -7.44 -15.01
N SER A 283 0.81 -7.17 -15.77
CA SER A 283 1.03 -7.80 -17.07
C SER A 283 1.27 -9.32 -16.92
N GLN A 284 0.92 -10.08 -17.96
CA GLN A 284 1.15 -11.53 -18.00
C GLN A 284 2.64 -11.92 -17.95
N GLY A 285 3.54 -10.96 -18.20
CA GLY A 285 4.99 -11.16 -18.13
C GLY A 285 5.60 -10.96 -16.74
N PHE A 286 4.83 -10.45 -15.77
CA PHE A 286 5.35 -10.17 -14.43
C PHE A 286 5.69 -11.49 -13.69
N PRO A 287 6.91 -11.65 -13.14
CA PRO A 287 7.38 -12.96 -12.68
C PRO A 287 6.76 -13.41 -11.35
N ASP A 288 6.39 -12.46 -10.48
CA ASP A 288 5.99 -12.74 -9.10
C ASP A 288 4.54 -13.19 -8.97
N ARG A 289 4.36 -14.42 -8.45
CA ARG A 289 3.05 -15.08 -8.29
C ARG A 289 2.50 -15.02 -6.86
N LEU A 290 3.14 -14.30 -5.95
CA LEU A 290 2.65 -14.14 -4.58
C LEU A 290 1.33 -13.34 -4.56
N ARG A 291 0.35 -13.84 -3.81
CA ARG A 291 -0.98 -13.22 -3.61
C ARG A 291 -1.30 -12.98 -2.12
N SER A 292 -0.28 -13.01 -1.27
CA SER A 292 -0.38 -12.75 0.16
C SER A 292 0.19 -11.38 0.53
N PHE A 293 -0.42 -10.73 1.52
CA PHE A 293 0.12 -9.55 2.20
C PHE A 293 1.56 -9.74 2.68
N THR A 294 2.32 -8.66 2.88
CA THR A 294 3.71 -8.77 3.37
C THR A 294 3.79 -9.27 4.81
N ARG A 295 5.00 -9.71 5.22
CA ARG A 295 5.32 -10.17 6.58
C ARG A 295 4.93 -9.14 7.66
N LEU A 296 5.25 -7.87 7.44
CA LEU A 296 4.93 -6.77 8.35
C LEU A 296 3.43 -6.47 8.39
N THR A 297 2.78 -6.41 7.22
CA THR A 297 1.30 -6.25 7.13
C THR A 297 0.53 -7.36 7.86
N ARG A 298 1.18 -8.52 8.09
CA ARG A 298 0.62 -9.68 8.81
C ARG A 298 1.13 -9.83 10.26
N ALA A 299 1.89 -8.88 10.78
CA ALA A 299 2.34 -8.89 12.17
C ALA A 299 1.16 -8.67 13.14
N PRO A 300 1.20 -9.19 14.38
CA PRO A 300 0.25 -8.81 15.42
C PRO A 300 0.22 -7.29 15.61
N ALA A 301 -0.98 -6.72 15.61
CA ALA A 301 -1.17 -5.30 15.88
C ALA A 301 -1.26 -5.07 17.40
N ALA A 302 -0.70 -3.97 17.87
CA ALA A 302 -0.87 -3.51 19.25
C ALA A 302 -1.29 -2.04 19.27
N VAL A 303 -2.09 -1.67 20.25
CA VAL A 303 -2.58 -0.30 20.49
C VAL A 303 -2.74 -0.05 21.99
N PHE A 304 -2.62 1.21 22.38
CA PHE A 304 -2.99 1.65 23.72
C PHE A 304 -4.38 2.26 23.69
N LEU A 305 -5.22 1.85 24.63
CA LEU A 305 -6.53 2.43 24.90
C LEU A 305 -6.41 3.27 26.18
N ARG A 306 -5.98 4.54 26.05
CA ARG A 306 -5.73 5.44 27.19
C ARG A 306 -7.05 6.01 27.72
N TYR A 307 -7.37 5.83 28.99
CA TYR A 307 -8.60 6.35 29.60
C TYR A 307 -8.43 7.80 30.08
N LYS A 308 -9.36 8.69 29.72
CA LYS A 308 -9.40 10.07 30.23
C LYS A 308 -10.78 10.70 30.11
N ASP A 309 -11.22 11.40 31.17
CA ASP A 309 -12.45 12.20 31.21
C ASP A 309 -13.73 11.47 30.76
N GLY A 310 -13.83 10.15 31.00
CA GLY A 310 -14.94 9.29 30.56
C GLY A 310 -14.82 8.73 29.14
N VAL A 311 -13.74 9.03 28.42
CA VAL A 311 -13.47 8.62 27.03
C VAL A 311 -12.20 7.78 26.95
N TYR A 312 -12.16 6.85 26.00
CA TYR A 312 -11.03 5.95 25.76
C TYR A 312 -10.36 6.27 24.41
N ALA A 313 -9.09 6.66 24.43
CA ALA A 313 -8.34 7.09 23.26
C ALA A 313 -7.42 6.00 22.71
N ILE A 314 -7.51 5.72 21.41
CA ILE A 314 -6.76 4.70 20.71
C ILE A 314 -5.50 5.32 20.09
N ASP A 315 -4.36 5.07 20.72
CA ASP A 315 -3.02 5.42 20.24
C ASP A 315 -2.31 4.19 19.67
N ALA A 316 -1.46 4.41 18.65
CA ALA A 316 -0.63 3.36 18.08
C ALA A 316 0.48 2.94 19.07
N ASP A 317 0.77 1.64 19.14
CA ASP A 317 1.87 1.10 19.93
C ASP A 317 3.19 1.18 19.15
N LYS A 318 4.12 2.01 19.63
CA LYS A 318 5.40 2.35 18.97
C LYS A 318 6.62 1.57 19.48
N GLU A 319 6.42 0.50 20.25
CA GLU A 319 7.51 -0.30 20.87
C GLU A 319 8.62 -0.72 19.87
N TYR A 320 8.27 -0.94 18.61
CA TYR A 320 9.18 -1.31 17.52
C TYR A 320 9.26 -0.28 16.38
N ASP A 321 8.87 0.98 16.61
CA ASP A 321 9.11 2.05 15.65
C ASP A 321 10.63 2.35 15.55
N THR A 322 11.12 2.64 14.35
CA THR A 322 12.53 2.99 14.10
C THR A 322 12.65 4.27 13.28
N ALA A 323 13.69 5.06 13.54
CA ALA A 323 14.00 6.25 12.76
C ALA A 323 14.22 5.89 11.30
N ASN A 324 13.58 6.61 10.40
CA ASN A 324 13.72 6.42 8.97
C ASN A 324 13.52 7.73 8.22
N ILE A 325 14.31 7.91 7.16
CA ILE A 325 14.28 9.12 6.32
C ILE A 325 12.93 9.36 5.64
N LEU A 326 12.12 8.31 5.44
CA LEU A 326 10.86 8.38 4.70
C LEU A 326 9.74 9.07 5.47
N MET A 327 9.70 9.01 6.80
CA MET A 327 8.70 9.72 7.61
C MET A 327 8.76 11.23 7.43
N ASN A 328 9.95 11.82 7.49
CA ASN A 328 10.14 13.26 7.30
C ASN A 328 9.93 13.65 5.83
N LEU A 329 10.42 12.83 4.90
CA LEU A 329 10.24 13.07 3.47
C LEU A 329 8.77 13.03 3.02
N GLY A 330 7.92 12.22 3.69
CA GLY A 330 6.47 12.22 3.48
C GLY A 330 5.86 13.61 3.68
N LYS A 331 6.02 14.20 4.87
CA LYS A 331 5.56 15.57 5.20
C LYS A 331 6.06 16.62 4.21
N SER A 332 7.34 16.56 3.85
CA SER A 332 7.94 17.51 2.89
C SER A 332 7.31 17.35 1.50
N MET A 333 7.11 16.11 1.03
CA MET A 333 6.48 15.84 -0.26
C MET A 333 4.98 16.15 -0.29
N GLU A 334 4.25 16.01 0.82
CA GLU A 334 2.85 16.42 0.94
C GLU A 334 2.68 17.93 0.68
N LYS A 335 3.55 18.77 1.25
CA LYS A 335 3.58 20.21 0.95
C LYS A 335 4.10 20.50 -0.48
N LEU A 336 5.12 19.78 -0.97
CA LEU A 336 5.63 19.92 -2.36
C LEU A 336 4.56 19.63 -3.43
N LEU A 337 3.59 18.74 -3.17
CA LEU A 337 2.56 18.37 -4.15
C LEU A 337 1.34 19.32 -4.12
N THR A 338 1.22 20.16 -3.09
CA THR A 338 0.05 21.04 -2.83
C THR A 338 0.35 22.54 -2.89
N MET A 339 1.60 22.95 -2.66
CA MET A 339 2.00 24.36 -2.61
C MET A 339 2.70 24.84 -3.90
N PRO A 340 2.51 26.11 -4.30
CA PRO A 340 3.34 26.79 -5.30
C PRO A 340 4.85 26.71 -4.97
N MET A 341 5.70 26.82 -5.99
CA MET A 341 7.16 26.70 -5.84
C MET A 341 7.73 27.77 -4.90
N ASP A 342 7.28 29.01 -5.05
CA ASP A 342 7.72 30.16 -4.27
C ASP A 342 7.23 30.14 -2.82
N GLU A 343 6.13 29.44 -2.54
CA GLU A 343 5.68 29.13 -1.16
C GLU A 343 6.45 27.96 -0.56
N PHE A 344 6.62 26.86 -1.31
CA PHE A 344 7.31 25.67 -0.82
C PHE A 344 8.80 25.92 -0.53
N GLU A 345 9.49 26.71 -1.35
CA GLU A 345 10.88 27.12 -1.11
C GLU A 345 11.08 27.92 0.19
N ARG A 346 10.02 28.45 0.81
CA ARG A 346 10.09 29.14 2.13
C ARG A 346 10.35 28.17 3.28
N TYR A 347 10.14 26.87 3.06
CA TYR A 347 10.57 25.81 3.97
C TYR A 347 12.04 25.38 3.74
N ARG A 348 12.81 26.03 2.85
CA ARG A 348 14.25 25.75 2.75
C ARG A 348 15.03 26.52 3.82
N ARG A 349 15.86 25.81 4.59
CA ARG A 349 16.75 26.33 5.65
C ARG A 349 17.83 27.32 5.19
N THR A 350 17.91 27.63 3.90
CA THR A 350 18.81 28.64 3.32
C THR A 350 18.05 29.81 2.70
N ASN A 351 16.72 29.78 2.67
CA ASN A 351 15.91 30.90 2.20
C ASN A 351 16.00 32.08 3.20
N ALA A 352 15.89 33.30 2.69
CA ALA A 352 15.83 34.53 3.48
C ALA A 352 14.41 34.84 3.99
N ASN A 353 13.38 34.47 3.22
CA ASN A 353 11.97 34.79 3.48
C ASN A 353 11.21 33.55 4.02
N ARG A 354 11.82 32.85 5.00
CA ARG A 354 11.30 31.57 5.50
C ARG A 354 9.89 31.66 6.07
N THR A 355 9.21 30.52 6.11
CA THR A 355 8.04 30.32 6.98
C THR A 355 8.51 30.43 8.44
N PRO A 356 7.94 31.31 9.28
CA PRO A 356 8.32 31.38 10.69
C PRO A 356 7.96 30.10 11.46
N LEU A 357 8.68 29.85 12.54
CA LEU A 357 8.50 28.65 13.37
C LEU A 357 7.07 28.60 13.93
N GLY A 358 6.34 27.52 13.63
CA GLY A 358 4.95 27.34 14.05
C GLY A 358 3.89 28.14 13.27
N GLU A 359 4.26 28.89 12.22
CA GLU A 359 3.29 29.60 11.36
C GLU A 359 2.77 28.74 10.17
N ALA A 360 3.13 27.46 10.08
CA ALA A 360 2.47 26.54 9.15
C ALA A 360 0.97 26.41 9.49
N ALA A 361 0.12 26.49 8.47
CA ALA A 361 -1.33 26.34 8.62
C ALA A 361 -1.69 25.01 9.31
N PRO A 362 -2.70 25.00 10.20
CA PRO A 362 -3.06 23.82 10.98
C PRO A 362 -3.55 22.69 10.07
N GLU A 363 -3.22 21.45 10.44
CA GLU A 363 -3.64 20.28 9.68
C GLU A 363 -5.17 20.12 9.74
N THR A 364 -5.80 19.99 8.59
CA THR A 364 -7.27 19.94 8.47
C THR A 364 -7.79 18.51 8.66
N TYR A 365 -8.92 18.36 9.36
CA TYR A 365 -9.46 17.06 9.76
C TYR A 365 -10.94 16.86 9.40
N HIS A 366 -11.28 15.66 8.90
CA HIS A 366 -12.65 15.13 8.93
C HIS A 366 -12.89 14.31 10.20
N TYR A 367 -14.15 14.34 10.67
CA TYR A 367 -14.64 13.58 11.81
C TYR A 367 -15.79 12.67 11.39
N SER A 368 -15.67 11.38 11.70
CA SER A 368 -16.60 10.31 11.29
C SER A 368 -17.04 9.49 12.50
N THR A 369 -18.33 9.13 12.61
CA THR A 369 -18.85 8.27 13.68
C THR A 369 -19.33 6.92 13.17
N CYS A 370 -19.15 5.86 13.97
CA CYS A 370 -19.63 4.50 13.71
C CYS A 370 -19.79 3.75 15.04
N GLY A 371 -21.03 3.45 15.46
CA GLY A 371 -21.30 2.88 16.79
C GLY A 371 -20.84 3.79 17.93
N ASP A 372 -20.11 3.24 18.91
CA ASP A 372 -19.48 3.99 20.01
C ASP A 372 -18.21 4.78 19.60
N PHE A 373 -17.73 4.65 18.35
CA PHE A 373 -16.51 5.31 17.87
C PHE A 373 -16.78 6.70 17.30
N LEU A 374 -15.85 7.62 17.60
CA LEU A 374 -15.56 8.85 16.87
C LEU A 374 -14.14 8.75 16.28
N MET A 375 -14.00 8.99 14.99
CA MET A 375 -12.77 8.76 14.23
C MET A 375 -12.31 10.05 13.54
N ARG A 376 -11.01 10.34 13.60
CA ARG A 376 -10.38 11.50 12.95
C ARG A 376 -9.52 11.07 11.75
N ALA A 377 -9.67 11.74 10.62
CA ALA A 377 -8.77 11.62 9.47
C ALA A 377 -8.21 12.99 9.11
N GLN A 378 -6.90 13.06 8.86
CA GLN A 378 -6.25 14.22 8.25
C GLN A 378 -6.63 14.28 6.76
N LEU A 379 -6.71 15.48 6.19
CA LEU A 379 -7.10 15.72 4.81
C LEU A 379 -5.94 16.34 4.04
N ASP A 380 -5.32 15.56 3.17
CA ASP A 380 -4.09 15.96 2.48
C ASP A 380 -4.38 16.80 1.22
N ALA A 381 -5.44 16.47 0.48
CA ALA A 381 -5.84 17.20 -0.73
C ALA A 381 -7.34 17.07 -1.09
N HIS A 382 -7.84 18.03 -1.88
CA HIS A 382 -9.21 18.13 -2.35
C HIS A 382 -9.30 18.53 -3.84
N ASP A 383 -10.22 17.90 -4.58
CA ASP A 383 -10.67 18.31 -5.91
C ASP A 383 -12.17 18.03 -6.09
N SER A 384 -12.96 19.08 -6.28
CA SER A 384 -14.43 19.02 -6.40
C SER A 384 -14.96 18.31 -7.65
N ARG A 385 -14.08 17.88 -8.57
CA ARG A 385 -14.42 17.06 -9.73
C ARG A 385 -14.43 15.55 -9.43
N LEU A 386 -13.82 15.13 -8.32
CA LEU A 386 -13.85 13.73 -7.87
C LEU A 386 -15.21 13.37 -7.22
N PRO A 387 -15.58 12.08 -7.18
CA PRO A 387 -16.78 11.63 -6.47
C PRO A 387 -16.78 11.90 -4.95
N GLY A 388 -17.95 11.64 -4.34
CA GLY A 388 -18.11 11.66 -2.88
C GLY A 388 -17.91 13.04 -2.27
N THR A 389 -16.81 13.21 -1.53
CA THR A 389 -16.42 14.46 -0.85
C THR A 389 -15.43 15.31 -1.64
N GLY A 390 -14.91 14.80 -2.77
CA GLY A 390 -13.76 15.38 -3.46
C GLY A 390 -12.41 15.24 -2.73
N MET A 391 -12.39 14.68 -1.52
CA MET A 391 -11.17 14.54 -0.70
C MET A 391 -10.35 13.31 -1.13
N PHE A 392 -9.02 13.43 -1.08
CA PHE A 392 -8.11 12.30 -1.28
C PHE A 392 -6.83 12.44 -0.44
N ASP A 393 -6.22 11.28 -0.18
CA ASP A 393 -5.00 11.12 0.62
C ASP A 393 -3.78 11.21 -0.32
N LEU A 394 -2.70 11.88 0.10
CA LEU A 394 -1.46 12.02 -0.67
C LEU A 394 -0.41 11.10 -0.06
N LYS A 395 0.18 10.18 -0.84
CA LYS A 395 1.22 9.28 -0.34
C LYS A 395 2.41 9.17 -1.28
N THR A 396 3.55 8.84 -0.69
CA THR A 396 4.80 8.68 -1.41
C THR A 396 5.22 7.22 -1.44
N ARG A 397 5.83 6.81 -2.54
CA ARG A 397 6.29 5.43 -2.76
C ARG A 397 7.77 5.41 -3.10
N ALA A 398 8.59 5.22 -2.07
CA ALA A 398 10.01 4.96 -2.23
C ALA A 398 10.21 3.65 -3.01
N VAL A 399 11.17 3.63 -3.93
CA VAL A 399 11.50 2.44 -4.72
C VAL A 399 12.06 1.30 -3.87
N VAL A 400 11.97 0.08 -4.40
CA VAL A 400 12.38 -1.17 -3.74
C VAL A 400 13.84 -1.16 -3.24
N SER A 401 14.77 -0.43 -3.88
CA SER A 401 16.16 -0.29 -3.40
C SER A 401 16.27 0.44 -2.06
N ILE A 402 15.39 1.41 -1.80
CA ILE A 402 15.35 2.17 -0.53
C ILE A 402 14.54 1.41 0.51
N ARG A 403 13.39 0.82 0.11
CA ARG A 403 12.48 0.11 1.03
C ARG A 403 13.05 -1.18 1.63
N MET A 404 14.06 -1.78 0.99
CA MET A 404 14.64 -3.06 1.40
C MET A 404 15.98 -2.89 2.14
N ASP A 405 16.53 -1.68 2.18
CA ASP A 405 17.84 -1.34 2.75
C ASP A 405 17.85 0.15 3.13
N ILE A 406 17.03 0.49 4.12
CA ILE A 406 16.77 1.90 4.50
C ILE A 406 17.91 2.49 5.33
N GLU A 407 18.72 1.65 5.96
CA GLU A 407 19.90 2.04 6.74
C GLU A 407 21.08 2.38 5.80
N ASN A 408 21.27 1.62 4.70
CA ASN A 408 22.24 1.95 3.65
C ASN A 408 21.61 2.63 2.43
N PHE A 409 20.56 3.43 2.61
CA PHE A 409 19.84 4.08 1.52
C PHE A 409 20.74 4.81 0.48
N PRO A 410 21.93 5.38 0.79
CA PRO A 410 22.82 5.98 -0.22
C PRO A 410 23.26 5.02 -1.34
N LYS A 411 23.37 3.72 -1.03
CA LYS A 411 23.65 2.64 -2.00
C LYS A 411 22.45 2.43 -2.95
N GLY A 412 21.23 2.57 -2.41
CA GLY A 412 19.97 2.41 -3.15
C GLY A 412 19.52 3.62 -3.98
N LEU A 413 20.07 4.82 -3.73
CA LEU A 413 19.69 6.08 -4.41
C LEU A 413 19.73 5.98 -5.94
N GLY A 414 20.71 5.29 -6.51
CA GLY A 414 20.89 5.21 -7.96
C GLY A 414 19.82 4.42 -8.72
N TYR A 415 18.84 3.81 -8.04
CA TYR A 415 17.74 3.10 -8.68
C TYR A 415 16.80 4.10 -9.37
N GLU A 416 16.41 3.81 -10.62
CA GLU A 416 15.61 4.68 -11.48
C GLU A 416 14.42 3.89 -12.03
N ILE A 417 13.23 4.51 -12.13
CA ILE A 417 12.09 3.92 -12.87
C ILE A 417 12.16 4.35 -14.33
N LYS A 418 12.24 3.37 -15.24
CA LYS A 418 12.48 3.54 -16.69
C LYS A 418 11.36 2.99 -17.55
N SER A 419 10.41 2.23 -16.98
CA SER A 419 9.30 1.62 -17.72
C SER A 419 8.01 1.53 -16.90
N ARG A 420 6.88 1.39 -17.60
CA ARG A 420 5.60 1.03 -16.96
C ARG A 420 5.60 -0.42 -16.44
N PHE A 421 6.13 -1.35 -17.23
CA PHE A 421 6.12 -2.80 -16.97
C PHE A 421 7.54 -3.36 -16.83
N GLY A 422 7.72 -4.39 -15.99
CA GLY A 422 9.01 -5.06 -15.75
C GLY A 422 9.19 -5.56 -14.31
N ASP A 423 10.17 -6.44 -14.11
CA ASP A 423 10.54 -7.04 -12.80
C ASP A 423 11.24 -6.03 -11.85
N PHE A 424 12.05 -5.13 -12.41
CA PHE A 424 12.76 -4.05 -11.71
C PHE A 424 12.84 -2.82 -12.63
N GLU A 425 13.24 -1.67 -12.08
CA GLU A 425 13.33 -0.39 -12.80
C GLU A 425 11.97 0.03 -13.43
N SER A 426 10.86 -0.42 -12.83
CA SER A 426 9.49 -0.31 -13.36
C SER A 426 8.47 0.18 -12.32
N PHE A 427 7.39 0.82 -12.78
CA PHE A 427 6.23 1.13 -11.92
C PHE A 427 5.45 -0.13 -11.51
N GLU A 428 5.37 -1.15 -12.36
CA GLU A 428 4.69 -2.42 -12.08
C GLU A 428 5.26 -3.16 -10.85
N ARG A 429 6.60 -3.15 -10.65
CA ARG A 429 7.24 -3.66 -9.43
C ARG A 429 6.80 -2.88 -8.19
N GLU A 430 6.80 -1.55 -8.27
CA GLU A 430 6.41 -0.71 -7.14
C GLU A 430 4.92 -0.86 -6.79
N TRP A 431 4.05 -0.94 -7.80
CA TRP A 431 2.62 -1.22 -7.63
C TRP A 431 2.37 -2.60 -7.04
N PHE A 432 3.04 -3.65 -7.53
CA PHE A 432 2.91 -5.01 -6.99
C PHE A 432 3.29 -5.08 -5.51
N ASP A 433 4.44 -4.52 -5.15
CA ASP A 433 4.87 -4.47 -3.76
C ASP A 433 3.90 -3.61 -2.91
N MET A 434 3.28 -2.56 -3.49
CA MET A 434 2.37 -1.64 -2.80
C MET A 434 0.98 -2.26 -2.54
N ALA A 435 0.46 -3.00 -3.51
CA ALA A 435 -0.73 -3.82 -3.38
C ALA A 435 -0.60 -4.85 -2.25
N ARG A 436 0.62 -5.38 -2.02
CA ARG A 436 0.92 -6.33 -0.93
C ARG A 436 1.23 -5.68 0.41
N SER A 437 1.78 -4.46 0.43
CA SER A 437 2.26 -3.81 1.66
C SER A 437 1.29 -2.81 2.26
N ALA A 438 0.56 -2.07 1.42
CA ALA A 438 -0.08 -0.80 1.80
C ALA A 438 -1.57 -0.70 1.43
N PHE A 439 -2.05 -1.34 0.34
CA PHE A 439 -3.43 -1.15 -0.14
C PHE A 439 -4.51 -1.39 0.92
N LEU A 440 -4.34 -2.37 1.81
CA LEU A 440 -5.29 -2.58 2.92
C LEU A 440 -5.30 -1.41 3.91
N LYS A 441 -4.13 -0.89 4.29
CA LYS A 441 -4.05 0.31 5.15
C LYS A 441 -4.70 1.50 4.43
N TYR A 442 -4.38 1.68 3.16
CA TYR A 442 -4.88 2.75 2.30
C TYR A 442 -6.41 2.75 2.15
N SER A 443 -7.05 1.63 1.79
CA SER A 443 -8.52 1.56 1.68
C SER A 443 -9.22 1.76 3.02
N LEU A 444 -8.61 1.31 4.13
CA LEU A 444 -9.08 1.58 5.48
C LEU A 444 -8.93 3.08 5.86
N GLN A 445 -7.84 3.76 5.49
CA GLN A 445 -7.67 5.21 5.69
C GLN A 445 -8.72 6.02 4.92
N VAL A 446 -8.89 5.70 3.63
CA VAL A 446 -9.87 6.33 2.73
C VAL A 446 -11.29 6.20 3.27
N ARG A 447 -11.65 5.04 3.81
CA ARG A 447 -12.95 4.81 4.47
C ARG A 447 -13.15 5.61 5.75
N VAL A 448 -12.15 5.67 6.63
CA VAL A 448 -12.22 6.50 7.86
C VAL A 448 -12.40 7.98 7.52
N GLY A 449 -11.66 8.48 6.52
CA GLY A 449 -11.70 9.89 6.09
C GLY A 449 -12.81 10.27 5.12
N ARG A 450 -13.60 9.29 4.63
CA ARG A 450 -14.64 9.46 3.60
C ARG A 450 -14.09 10.12 2.33
N MET A 451 -12.92 9.66 1.91
CA MET A 451 -12.18 10.09 0.70
C MET A 451 -12.58 9.25 -0.52
N ASP A 452 -12.21 9.69 -1.73
CA ASP A 452 -12.44 8.95 -2.99
C ASP A 452 -11.31 7.93 -3.29
N GLY A 453 -10.07 8.27 -2.92
CA GLY A 453 -8.89 7.49 -3.28
C GLY A 453 -7.58 8.11 -2.79
N ILE A 454 -6.47 7.66 -3.36
CA ILE A 454 -5.10 8.09 -2.98
C ILE A 454 -4.29 8.50 -4.21
N PHE A 455 -3.62 9.65 -4.13
CA PHE A 455 -2.59 10.06 -5.09
C PHE A 455 -1.22 9.56 -4.63
N VAL A 456 -0.51 8.84 -5.50
CA VAL A 456 0.81 8.25 -5.19
C VAL A 456 1.92 8.87 -6.05
N ALA A 457 2.94 9.43 -5.40
CA ALA A 457 4.18 9.89 -6.04
C ALA A 457 5.32 8.86 -5.85
N PHE A 458 5.90 8.35 -6.93
CA PHE A 458 6.99 7.36 -6.88
C PHE A 458 8.37 8.04 -6.93
N HIS A 459 9.31 7.64 -6.06
CA HIS A 459 10.58 8.35 -5.89
C HIS A 459 11.74 7.45 -5.42
N ASN A 460 12.99 7.89 -5.64
CA ASN A 460 14.22 7.32 -5.05
C ASN A 460 14.80 8.20 -3.93
N ILE A 461 13.93 8.95 -3.26
CA ILE A 461 14.23 10.02 -2.29
C ILE A 461 15.05 11.22 -2.79
N GLN A 462 15.73 11.10 -3.94
CA GLN A 462 16.42 12.22 -4.60
C GLN A 462 15.57 12.84 -5.73
N ARG A 463 14.80 12.03 -6.46
CA ARG A 463 13.99 12.42 -7.63
C ARG A 463 12.63 11.74 -7.61
N ILE A 464 11.61 12.43 -8.15
CA ILE A 464 10.29 11.85 -8.44
C ILE A 464 10.32 11.28 -9.88
N PHE A 465 9.79 10.07 -10.06
CA PHE A 465 9.69 9.41 -11.37
C PHE A 465 8.35 9.61 -12.05
N GLY A 466 7.28 9.80 -11.28
CA GLY A 466 5.93 9.83 -11.79
C GLY A 466 4.87 9.63 -10.72
N PHE A 467 3.62 9.60 -11.17
CA PHE A 467 2.42 9.71 -10.35
C PHE A 467 1.34 8.71 -10.80
N GLN A 468 0.51 8.27 -9.86
CA GLN A 468 -0.68 7.45 -10.12
C GLN A 468 -1.79 7.84 -9.15
N TYR A 469 -3.03 7.95 -9.64
CA TYR A 469 -4.20 7.95 -8.76
C TYR A 469 -4.71 6.52 -8.55
N LEU A 470 -5.19 6.24 -7.34
CA LEU A 470 -5.74 4.96 -6.90
C LEU A 470 -7.11 5.19 -6.26
N PRO A 471 -8.21 5.17 -7.04
CA PRO A 471 -9.57 5.18 -6.51
C PRO A 471 -9.83 4.03 -5.54
N LEU A 472 -10.79 4.19 -4.62
CA LEU A 472 -11.19 3.13 -3.70
C LEU A 472 -11.63 1.85 -4.43
N GLU A 473 -12.32 1.98 -5.57
CA GLU A 473 -12.78 0.87 -6.41
C GLU A 473 -11.62 0.03 -7.03
N ASP A 474 -10.47 0.65 -7.28
CA ASP A 474 -9.26 -0.03 -7.77
C ASP A 474 -8.57 -0.82 -6.63
N MET A 475 -8.62 -0.28 -5.40
CA MET A 475 -8.11 -0.97 -4.21
C MET A 475 -9.02 -2.13 -3.79
N ASP A 476 -10.35 -1.97 -3.84
CA ASP A 476 -11.32 -3.03 -3.54
C ASP A 476 -11.31 -4.16 -4.58
N MET A 477 -11.03 -3.85 -5.86
CA MET A 477 -10.76 -4.88 -6.86
C MET A 477 -9.59 -5.78 -6.42
N VAL A 478 -8.52 -5.19 -5.87
CA VAL A 478 -7.32 -5.91 -5.37
C VAL A 478 -7.58 -6.65 -4.05
N LEU A 479 -8.30 -6.04 -3.11
CA LEU A 479 -8.47 -6.53 -1.73
C LEU A 479 -9.67 -7.47 -1.55
N HIS A 480 -10.75 -7.25 -2.30
CA HIS A 480 -12.04 -7.92 -2.14
C HIS A 480 -12.45 -8.71 -3.39
N GLY A 481 -11.97 -8.30 -4.57
CA GLY A 481 -12.26 -8.95 -5.85
C GLY A 481 -13.48 -8.39 -6.59
N GLN A 482 -13.93 -7.19 -6.26
CA GLN A 482 -14.88 -6.40 -7.05
C GLN A 482 -14.59 -4.92 -6.86
N SER A 483 -14.92 -4.10 -7.87
CA SER A 483 -14.82 -2.63 -7.79
C SER A 483 -15.99 -1.98 -7.07
N ASP A 484 -17.11 -2.70 -6.94
CA ASP A 484 -18.30 -2.29 -6.21
C ASP A 484 -18.02 -2.30 -4.69
N THR A 485 -17.88 -1.10 -4.11
CA THR A 485 -17.34 -0.91 -2.74
C THR A 485 -18.22 -1.49 -1.64
N VAL A 486 -19.48 -1.86 -1.94
CA VAL A 486 -20.46 -2.41 -0.99
C VAL A 486 -19.88 -3.51 -0.09
N LEU A 487 -19.01 -4.37 -0.62
CA LEU A 487 -18.37 -5.43 0.17
C LEU A 487 -17.34 -4.85 1.15
N GLY A 488 -16.40 -4.02 0.69
CA GLY A 488 -15.38 -3.43 1.55
C GLY A 488 -15.97 -2.45 2.59
N ASP A 489 -17.03 -1.73 2.23
CA ASP A 489 -17.75 -0.82 3.11
C ASP A 489 -18.49 -1.59 4.23
N THR A 490 -19.18 -2.67 3.86
CA THR A 490 -19.84 -3.56 4.85
C THR A 490 -18.82 -4.28 5.73
N GLU A 491 -17.69 -4.71 5.17
CA GLU A 491 -16.59 -5.34 5.91
C GLU A 491 -15.94 -4.36 6.90
N PHE A 492 -15.79 -3.08 6.53
CA PHE A 492 -15.32 -2.03 7.42
C PHE A 492 -16.29 -1.80 8.58
N VAL A 493 -17.59 -1.64 8.31
CA VAL A 493 -18.61 -1.45 9.35
C VAL A 493 -18.65 -2.66 10.30
N HIS A 494 -18.64 -3.89 9.78
CA HIS A 494 -18.54 -5.10 10.61
C HIS A 494 -17.23 -5.16 11.41
N SER A 495 -16.10 -4.71 10.85
CA SER A 495 -14.82 -4.63 11.55
C SER A 495 -14.87 -3.69 12.76
N VAL A 496 -15.42 -2.48 12.57
CA VAL A 496 -15.58 -1.49 13.66
C VAL A 496 -16.57 -2.00 14.71
N ARG A 497 -17.69 -2.62 14.31
CA ARG A 497 -18.70 -3.15 15.23
C ARG A 497 -18.20 -4.36 16.03
N LEU A 498 -17.46 -5.29 15.42
CA LEU A 498 -16.78 -6.37 16.16
C LEU A 498 -15.76 -5.80 17.15
N TRP A 499 -14.99 -4.78 16.75
CA TRP A 499 -14.03 -4.12 17.65
C TRP A 499 -14.75 -3.42 18.82
N ASN A 500 -15.91 -2.80 18.56
CA ASN A 500 -16.75 -2.17 19.59
C ASN A 500 -17.16 -3.18 20.68
N GLN A 501 -17.52 -4.40 20.31
CA GLN A 501 -17.88 -5.48 21.26
C GLN A 501 -16.67 -5.94 22.08
N VAL A 502 -15.51 -6.05 21.43
CA VAL A 502 -14.23 -6.40 22.07
C VAL A 502 -13.79 -5.35 23.09
N LEU A 503 -13.88 -4.06 22.75
CA LEU A 503 -13.55 -2.98 23.67
C LEU A 503 -14.54 -2.90 24.83
N ASN A 504 -15.86 -3.00 24.57
CA ASN A 504 -16.90 -3.01 25.60
C ASN A 504 -16.65 -4.13 26.64
N ARG A 505 -16.31 -5.36 26.21
CA ARG A 505 -16.00 -6.47 27.13
C ARG A 505 -14.72 -6.24 27.93
N ALA A 506 -13.71 -5.59 27.35
CA ALA A 506 -12.47 -5.28 28.04
C ALA A 506 -12.63 -4.16 29.09
N ILE A 507 -13.35 -3.07 28.79
CA ILE A 507 -13.59 -2.00 29.77
C ILE A 507 -14.62 -2.40 30.85
N ALA A 508 -15.46 -3.42 30.60
CA ALA A 508 -16.30 -4.01 31.64
C ALA A 508 -15.47 -4.84 32.65
N GLN A 509 -14.39 -5.49 32.20
CA GLN A 509 -13.45 -6.23 33.06
C GLN A 509 -12.47 -5.31 33.79
N PHE A 510 -12.05 -4.22 33.13
CA PHE A 510 -11.09 -3.24 33.64
C PHE A 510 -11.66 -1.81 33.48
N PRO A 511 -12.65 -1.42 34.33
CA PRO A 511 -13.28 -0.11 34.24
C PRO A 511 -12.29 1.00 34.58
N GLU A 512 -12.45 2.13 33.89
CA GLU A 512 -11.73 3.41 34.14
C GLU A 512 -10.19 3.29 34.16
N GLN A 513 -9.64 2.34 33.40
CA GLN A 513 -8.20 2.07 33.30
C GLN A 513 -7.70 2.15 31.86
N SER A 514 -6.45 2.59 31.69
CA SER A 514 -5.75 2.51 30.42
C SER A 514 -5.30 1.07 30.14
N LEU A 515 -5.51 0.58 28.92
CA LEU A 515 -5.24 -0.83 28.55
C LEU A 515 -4.27 -0.92 27.36
N ARG A 516 -3.33 -1.87 27.40
CA ARG A 516 -2.51 -2.26 26.26
C ARG A 516 -3.14 -3.48 25.58
N PHE A 517 -3.52 -3.35 24.31
CA PHE A 517 -4.12 -4.42 23.53
C PHE A 517 -3.13 -5.05 22.56
N HIS A 518 -3.29 -6.36 22.34
CA HIS A 518 -2.63 -7.12 21.28
C HIS A 518 -3.67 -7.92 20.48
N PHE A 519 -3.65 -7.77 19.15
CA PHE A 519 -4.56 -8.43 18.20
C PHE A 519 -3.76 -9.30 17.23
N GLU A 520 -4.16 -10.57 17.08
CA GLU A 520 -3.56 -11.48 16.11
C GLU A 520 -4.62 -12.39 15.47
N CYS A 521 -5.02 -12.08 14.24
CA CYS A 521 -5.74 -13.03 13.41
C CYS A 521 -4.80 -14.21 13.06
N ARG A 522 -5.30 -15.43 13.21
CA ARG A 522 -4.58 -16.67 12.90
C ARG A 522 -5.11 -17.27 11.60
N GLU A 523 -4.21 -17.85 10.82
CA GLU A 523 -4.54 -18.60 9.60
C GLU A 523 -4.77 -20.08 9.94
N GLY A 524 -5.77 -20.70 9.29
CA GLY A 524 -6.22 -22.06 9.56
C GLY A 524 -7.49 -22.39 8.76
N VAL A 525 -7.98 -23.63 8.86
CA VAL A 525 -9.18 -24.11 8.12
C VAL A 525 -10.41 -23.25 8.41
N THR A 526 -10.58 -22.87 9.68
CA THR A 526 -11.48 -21.80 10.11
C THR A 526 -10.62 -20.74 10.80
N PRO A 527 -10.45 -19.55 10.19
CA PRO A 527 -9.76 -18.43 10.83
C PRO A 527 -10.40 -18.03 12.16
N PHE A 528 -9.57 -17.50 13.06
CA PHE A 528 -9.98 -16.97 14.35
C PHE A 528 -8.96 -15.92 14.79
N MET A 529 -9.33 -15.02 15.69
CA MET A 529 -8.43 -14.00 16.21
C MET A 529 -8.20 -14.17 17.71
N TYR A 530 -6.94 -14.14 18.12
CA TYR A 530 -6.57 -13.92 19.51
C TYR A 530 -6.58 -12.41 19.81
N ILE A 531 -7.13 -12.06 20.97
CA ILE A 531 -7.14 -10.71 21.51
C ILE A 531 -6.64 -10.81 22.94
N PHE A 532 -5.76 -9.89 23.34
CA PHE A 532 -5.30 -9.76 24.73
C PHE A 532 -5.42 -8.31 25.16
N ALA A 533 -5.82 -8.08 26.41
CA ALA A 533 -5.76 -6.79 27.08
C ALA A 533 -5.10 -6.94 28.45
N GLU A 534 -4.10 -6.11 28.72
CA GLU A 534 -3.42 -5.97 30.01
C GLU A 534 -3.57 -4.51 30.49
N PRO A 535 -3.94 -4.24 31.75
CA PRO A 535 -4.00 -2.88 32.28
C PRO A 535 -2.58 -2.31 32.45
N VAL A 536 -2.43 -1.02 32.15
CA VAL A 536 -1.15 -0.30 32.16
C VAL A 536 -1.31 1.09 32.78
N THR A 537 -0.29 1.55 33.50
CA THR A 537 -0.27 2.94 33.98
C THR A 537 0.20 3.90 32.89
N GLU A 538 -0.05 5.20 33.04
CA GLU A 538 0.45 6.20 32.08
C GLU A 538 1.98 6.25 32.05
N ASP A 539 2.65 6.02 33.19
CA ASP A 539 4.12 5.90 33.28
C ASP A 539 4.64 4.70 32.47
N GLU A 540 3.93 3.57 32.48
CA GLU A 540 4.29 2.37 31.71
C GLU A 540 4.06 2.56 30.21
N ILE A 541 2.96 3.23 29.84
CA ILE A 541 2.69 3.58 28.44
C ILE A 541 3.80 4.49 27.92
N ASP A 542 4.16 5.53 28.67
CA ASP A 542 5.19 6.47 28.26
C ASP A 542 6.59 5.83 28.32
N ALA A 543 6.87 4.89 29.24
CA ALA A 543 8.10 4.09 29.20
C ALA A 543 8.21 3.24 27.91
N ILE A 544 7.13 2.53 27.53
CA ILE A 544 7.11 1.73 26.29
C ILE A 544 7.24 2.63 25.06
N GLN A 545 6.50 3.75 25.01
CA GLN A 545 6.51 4.69 23.88
C GLN A 545 7.85 5.46 23.74
N ASN A 546 8.56 5.73 24.85
CA ASN A 546 9.84 6.43 24.83
C ASN A 546 11.05 5.48 24.75
N SER A 547 10.88 4.17 24.90
CA SER A 547 11.96 3.15 24.94
C SER A 547 13.01 3.27 23.82
N ASN A 548 12.59 3.52 22.58
CA ASN A 548 13.47 3.75 21.44
C ASN A 548 13.63 5.23 21.07
N LYS A 549 12.92 6.16 21.73
CA LYS A 549 12.81 7.56 21.33
C LYS A 549 14.16 8.27 21.26
N GLU A 550 15.05 8.13 22.25
CA GLU A 550 16.37 8.74 22.18
C GLU A 550 17.21 8.24 20.99
N LYS A 551 17.10 6.95 20.66
CA LYS A 551 17.80 6.35 19.51
C LYS A 551 17.23 6.90 18.21
N ILE A 552 15.90 7.01 18.14
CA ILE A 552 15.17 7.61 17.02
C ILE A 552 15.59 9.07 16.82
N GLU A 553 15.59 9.88 17.88
CA GLU A 553 15.96 11.30 17.85
C GLU A 553 17.43 11.51 17.47
N LYS A 554 18.37 10.71 18.00
CA LYS A 554 19.80 10.78 17.63
C LYS A 554 20.06 10.40 16.16
N ILE A 555 19.34 9.41 15.62
CA ILE A 555 19.41 9.06 14.20
C ILE A 555 18.74 10.15 13.35
N GLN A 556 17.62 10.70 13.81
CA GLN A 556 16.91 11.76 13.11
C GLN A 556 17.71 13.07 13.05
N ASP A 557 18.34 13.50 14.15
CA ASP A 557 19.20 14.70 14.14
C ASP A 557 20.39 14.50 13.19
N ARG A 558 21.02 13.32 13.16
CA ARG A 558 22.08 13.00 12.18
C ARG A 558 21.60 13.03 10.72
N LEU A 559 20.37 12.62 10.44
CA LEU A 559 19.79 12.67 9.10
C LEU A 559 19.35 14.08 8.69
N LEU A 560 18.90 14.89 9.66
CA LEU A 560 18.41 16.25 9.44
C LEU A 560 19.52 17.30 9.51
N TYR A 561 20.58 17.09 10.27
CA TYR A 561 21.65 18.06 10.51
C TYR A 561 23.04 17.40 10.34
N PRO A 562 23.33 16.78 9.18
CA PRO A 562 24.58 16.04 8.97
C PRO A 562 25.84 16.89 9.17
N GLU A 563 25.76 18.20 8.91
CA GLU A 563 26.84 19.16 9.15
C GLU A 563 27.29 19.23 10.62
N ARG A 564 26.39 19.01 11.59
CA ARG A 564 26.73 18.95 13.03
C ARG A 564 27.59 17.73 13.40
N TYR A 565 27.69 16.75 12.50
CA TYR A 565 28.40 15.49 12.70
C TYR A 565 29.58 15.31 11.73
N GLN A 566 29.94 16.35 10.96
CA GLN A 566 31.08 16.31 10.03
C GLN A 566 32.41 16.67 10.71
N GLU A 567 32.42 17.51 11.75
CA GLU A 567 33.64 17.90 12.48
C GLU A 567 34.31 16.71 13.19
N ASP A 568 33.54 15.74 13.70
CA ASP A 568 34.05 14.49 14.29
C ASP A 568 34.79 13.60 13.28
N ALA A 569 34.50 13.72 11.98
CA ALA A 569 35.03 12.84 10.93
C ALA A 569 36.40 13.29 10.39
N GLU A 570 36.69 14.59 10.41
CA GLU A 570 37.98 15.11 9.95
C GLU A 570 39.11 14.83 10.95
N ALA A 571 38.81 14.81 12.25
CA ALA A 571 39.75 14.44 13.31
C ALA A 571 40.26 12.99 13.22
N ALA A 572 39.58 12.11 12.47
CA ALA A 572 39.94 10.71 12.31
C ALA A 572 40.89 10.43 11.12
N ASN A 573 41.17 11.43 10.26
CA ASN A 573 41.99 11.24 9.06
C ASN A 573 43.47 11.59 9.29
N VAL A 574 44.23 10.63 9.81
CA VAL A 574 45.71 10.59 9.73
C VAL A 574 46.11 9.30 9.00
N GLU A 575 47.22 9.36 8.24
CA GLU A 575 47.52 8.41 7.15
C GLU A 575 47.61 6.91 7.51
N PRO A 576 47.26 6.01 6.57
CA PRO A 576 47.18 4.58 6.82
C PRO A 576 48.54 3.87 6.84
N SER A 577 48.75 2.98 7.82
CA SER A 577 49.84 1.98 7.82
C SER A 577 49.32 0.58 7.39
N PRO A 578 50.08 -0.21 6.61
CA PRO A 578 49.56 -1.45 6.00
C PRO A 578 50.01 -2.75 6.71
N SER A 579 49.32 -3.19 7.76
CA SER A 579 49.49 -4.53 8.36
C SER A 579 48.30 -4.97 9.24
N GLU A 580 48.04 -6.29 9.26
CA GLU A 580 47.14 -7.02 10.18
C GLU A 580 45.64 -6.67 10.04
N GLU A 581 44.85 -7.48 9.32
CA GLU A 581 44.21 -8.74 9.76
C GLU A 581 42.96 -8.56 10.64
N ALA A 582 41.79 -8.81 10.01
CA ALA A 582 40.61 -9.42 10.63
C ALA A 582 40.08 -8.83 11.96
N ALA A 583 40.04 -7.51 12.10
CA ALA A 583 39.15 -6.88 13.07
C ALA A 583 37.68 -7.21 12.73
N ALA A 584 37.11 -8.19 13.41
CA ALA A 584 35.67 -8.45 13.35
C ALA A 584 34.92 -7.25 13.94
N TYR A 585 33.77 -6.91 13.34
CA TYR A 585 32.85 -5.94 13.95
C TYR A 585 32.56 -6.37 15.40
N PRO A 586 32.61 -5.45 16.38
CA PRO A 586 31.95 -5.66 17.65
C PRO A 586 30.47 -5.83 17.34
N ALA A 587 30.00 -7.07 17.41
CA ALA A 587 28.58 -7.35 17.48
C ALA A 587 28.12 -6.95 18.89
N GLU A 588 28.06 -5.64 19.15
CA GLU A 588 27.20 -5.08 20.18
C GLU A 588 25.75 -5.22 19.73
N SER A 589 25.32 -6.49 19.66
CA SER A 589 24.04 -6.82 20.25
C SER A 589 24.09 -6.32 21.69
N SER A 590 23.56 -5.12 21.90
CA SER A 590 22.82 -4.87 23.13
C SER A 590 21.81 -6.01 23.21
N GLU A 591 22.03 -6.95 24.13
CA GLU A 591 20.90 -7.73 24.61
C GLU A 591 19.84 -6.69 25.02
N PRO A 592 18.56 -6.87 24.65
CA PRO A 592 17.52 -6.08 25.28
C PRO A 592 17.67 -6.30 26.79
N ASP A 593 17.71 -5.20 27.57
CA ASP A 593 17.98 -5.25 29.01
C ASP A 593 17.22 -6.41 29.63
N LYS A 594 17.95 -7.39 30.17
CA LYS A 594 17.33 -8.58 30.76
C LYS A 594 16.38 -8.06 31.83
N PRO A 595 15.05 -8.30 31.71
CA PRO A 595 14.09 -7.73 32.64
C PRO A 595 14.52 -8.12 34.04
N THR A 596 14.74 -7.11 34.88
CA THR A 596 15.19 -7.30 36.26
C THR A 596 14.21 -8.24 36.95
N GLU A 597 14.65 -9.02 37.95
CA GLU A 597 13.75 -10.04 38.53
C GLU A 597 12.42 -9.41 39.01
N SER A 598 12.47 -8.18 39.53
CA SER A 598 11.31 -7.33 39.84
C SER A 598 10.35 -7.06 38.67
N ASP A 599 10.88 -6.80 37.46
CA ASP A 599 10.06 -6.54 36.27
C ASP A 599 9.42 -7.85 35.77
N SER A 600 10.16 -8.95 35.89
CA SER A 600 9.67 -10.29 35.56
C SER A 600 8.57 -10.77 36.52
N GLU A 601 8.63 -10.36 37.79
CA GLU A 601 7.60 -10.64 38.80
C GLU A 601 6.39 -9.70 38.65
N ASN A 602 6.60 -8.42 38.38
CA ASN A 602 5.51 -7.47 38.07
C ASN A 602 4.77 -7.84 36.77
N ALA A 603 5.47 -8.31 35.74
CA ALA A 603 4.84 -8.84 34.53
C ALA A 603 4.05 -10.15 34.76
N ARG A 604 4.40 -10.92 35.80
CA ARG A 604 3.67 -12.13 36.21
C ARG A 604 2.43 -11.81 37.07
N SER A 605 2.42 -10.72 37.81
CA SER A 605 1.33 -10.37 38.74
C SER A 605 0.16 -9.61 38.09
N LYS A 606 0.38 -8.87 36.99
CA LYS A 606 -0.69 -8.13 36.29
C LYS A 606 -1.77 -9.05 35.70
N PRO A 607 -3.07 -8.79 35.90
CA PRO A 607 -4.15 -9.60 35.33
C PRO A 607 -4.20 -9.43 33.80
N VAL A 608 -4.49 -10.50 33.06
CA VAL A 608 -4.54 -10.50 31.59
C VAL A 608 -5.87 -11.05 31.09
N LEU A 609 -6.68 -10.20 30.45
CA LEU A 609 -7.87 -10.64 29.72
C LEU A 609 -7.43 -11.20 28.35
N GLY A 610 -7.40 -12.52 28.22
CA GLY A 610 -7.29 -13.18 26.92
C GLY A 610 -8.67 -13.53 26.38
N MET A 611 -8.89 -13.33 25.08
CA MET A 611 -10.10 -13.71 24.38
C MET A 611 -9.78 -14.37 23.03
N THR A 612 -10.66 -15.24 22.58
CA THR A 612 -10.65 -15.80 21.22
C THR A 612 -11.94 -15.42 20.51
N LEU A 613 -11.82 -14.65 19.43
CA LEU A 613 -12.93 -14.31 18.55
C LEU A 613 -13.01 -15.30 17.38
N ARG A 614 -14.19 -15.86 17.16
CA ARG A 614 -14.57 -16.66 15.98
C ARG A 614 -15.78 -16.00 15.32
N ILE A 615 -15.96 -16.24 14.02
CA ILE A 615 -17.10 -15.76 13.25
C ILE A 615 -17.66 -16.85 12.34
N CYS A 616 -18.92 -16.68 11.96
CA CYS A 616 -19.57 -17.35 10.85
C CYS A 616 -20.19 -16.28 9.93
N ASN A 617 -19.77 -16.25 8.65
CA ASN A 617 -20.34 -15.34 7.67
C ASN A 617 -21.60 -15.98 7.07
N VAL A 618 -22.72 -15.27 7.11
CA VAL A 618 -24.00 -15.71 6.50
C VAL A 618 -24.46 -14.65 5.51
N VAL A 619 -24.73 -15.03 4.27
CA VAL A 619 -25.20 -14.12 3.21
C VAL A 619 -26.53 -14.65 2.68
N ASP A 620 -27.59 -13.85 2.79
CA ASP A 620 -28.96 -14.19 2.37
C ASP A 620 -29.53 -15.49 3.01
N GLY A 621 -28.97 -15.89 4.16
CA GLY A 621 -29.32 -17.11 4.89
C GLY A 621 -28.33 -18.27 4.70
N GLU A 622 -27.47 -18.22 3.69
CA GLU A 622 -26.48 -19.26 3.40
C GLU A 622 -25.16 -19.03 4.15
N ILE A 623 -24.62 -20.07 4.79
CA ILE A 623 -23.31 -20.03 5.45
C ILE A 623 -22.20 -20.05 4.40
N VAL A 624 -21.33 -19.03 4.42
CA VAL A 624 -20.21 -18.88 3.49
C VAL A 624 -18.88 -18.74 4.22
N THR A 625 -17.77 -19.13 3.59
CA THR A 625 -16.42 -18.88 4.16
C THR A 625 -16.11 -17.38 4.22
N ARG A 626 -16.51 -16.64 3.18
CA ARG A 626 -16.42 -15.18 3.03
C ARG A 626 -17.44 -14.72 1.98
N PRO A 627 -17.95 -13.48 2.04
CA PRO A 627 -18.70 -12.89 0.93
C PRO A 627 -17.81 -12.72 -0.30
N ASN A 628 -18.38 -12.92 -1.49
CA ASN A 628 -17.75 -12.67 -2.79
C ASN A 628 -18.81 -12.03 -3.70
N ASN A 629 -18.43 -11.01 -4.47
CA ASN A 629 -19.33 -10.27 -5.36
C ASN A 629 -20.61 -9.73 -4.68
N LEU A 630 -20.54 -9.32 -3.41
CA LEU A 630 -21.70 -8.87 -2.61
C LEU A 630 -22.37 -7.66 -3.27
N LYS A 631 -23.70 -7.68 -3.37
CA LYS A 631 -24.53 -6.59 -3.93
C LYS A 631 -25.34 -5.90 -2.84
N LYS A 632 -25.80 -4.67 -3.12
CA LYS A 632 -26.46 -3.77 -2.14
C LYS A 632 -27.80 -4.29 -1.59
N ASP A 633 -28.44 -5.20 -2.32
CA ASP A 633 -29.68 -5.89 -1.96
C ASP A 633 -29.45 -7.16 -1.12
N GLN A 634 -28.21 -7.62 -0.97
CA GLN A 634 -27.87 -8.83 -0.20
C GLN A 634 -27.57 -8.53 1.28
N ARG A 635 -28.01 -9.43 2.16
CA ARG A 635 -27.92 -9.30 3.63
C ARG A 635 -26.76 -10.13 4.17
N TRP A 636 -25.59 -9.51 4.37
CA TRP A 636 -24.42 -10.14 5.02
C TRP A 636 -24.44 -10.01 6.55
N LEU A 637 -24.89 -11.08 7.21
CA LEU A 637 -24.84 -11.28 8.66
C LEU A 637 -23.47 -11.82 9.10
N VAL A 638 -22.98 -11.37 10.26
CA VAL A 638 -21.81 -11.96 10.94
C VAL A 638 -22.22 -12.45 12.32
N ASP A 639 -22.45 -13.75 12.45
CA ASP A 639 -22.54 -14.41 13.76
C ASP A 639 -21.13 -14.51 14.37
N TYR A 640 -20.96 -14.16 15.64
CA TYR A 640 -19.67 -14.16 16.31
C TYR A 640 -19.73 -14.80 17.70
N SER A 641 -18.63 -15.42 18.10
CA SER A 641 -18.40 -15.89 19.47
C SER A 641 -17.05 -15.39 20.00
N LEU A 642 -17.11 -14.72 21.14
CA LEU A 642 -15.99 -14.13 21.86
C LEU A 642 -15.84 -14.86 23.20
N THR A 643 -14.97 -15.88 23.22
CA THR A 643 -14.74 -16.73 24.40
C THR A 643 -13.57 -16.20 25.21
N THR A 644 -13.77 -15.97 26.52
CA THR A 644 -12.66 -15.66 27.44
C THR A 644 -11.73 -16.87 27.58
N LEU A 645 -10.42 -16.63 27.72
CA LEU A 645 -9.41 -17.64 27.96
C LEU A 645 -9.02 -17.66 29.45
N PRO A 646 -8.73 -18.84 30.06
CA PRO A 646 -8.19 -18.91 31.41
C PRO A 646 -6.87 -18.13 31.50
N GLU A 647 -6.71 -17.33 32.55
CA GLU A 647 -5.66 -16.30 32.65
C GLU A 647 -4.23 -16.83 32.42
N ASN A 648 -3.88 -17.97 33.00
CA ASN A 648 -2.57 -18.61 32.79
C ASN A 648 -2.31 -18.98 31.31
N ARG A 649 -3.36 -19.36 30.58
CA ARG A 649 -3.31 -19.62 29.14
C ARG A 649 -3.32 -18.32 28.32
N ALA A 650 -4.03 -17.29 28.77
CA ALA A 650 -4.01 -15.96 28.17
C ALA A 650 -2.59 -15.37 28.21
N ARG A 651 -1.97 -15.31 29.40
CA ARG A 651 -0.60 -14.83 29.61
C ARG A 651 0.42 -15.60 28.76
N ALA A 652 0.36 -16.93 28.74
CA ALA A 652 1.26 -17.75 27.91
C ALA A 652 1.09 -17.52 26.38
N LEU A 653 -0.12 -17.23 25.92
CA LEU A 653 -0.40 -16.92 24.50
C LEU A 653 -0.04 -15.46 24.14
N LEU A 654 -0.18 -14.52 25.07
CA LEU A 654 0.27 -13.13 24.95
C LEU A 654 1.80 -13.06 24.81
N GLU A 655 2.55 -13.77 25.65
CA GLU A 655 4.02 -13.85 25.52
C GLU A 655 4.47 -14.60 24.27
N ALA A 656 3.61 -15.46 23.70
CA ALA A 656 3.84 -16.01 22.37
C ALA A 656 3.50 -14.99 21.26
N CYS A 657 2.54 -14.08 21.48
CA CYS A 657 2.14 -13.00 20.57
C CYS A 657 3.19 -11.89 20.49
N LYS A 658 3.66 -11.38 21.63
CA LYS A 658 4.73 -10.36 21.75
C LYS A 658 5.99 -10.80 20.98
N ARG A 659 6.51 -12.01 21.25
CA ARG A 659 7.63 -12.61 20.49
C ARG A 659 7.35 -12.84 18.99
N ARG A 660 6.09 -13.03 18.58
CA ARG A 660 5.71 -13.09 17.16
C ARG A 660 5.70 -11.71 16.50
N ARG A 661 5.32 -10.66 17.24
CA ARG A 661 5.37 -9.25 16.83
C ARG A 661 6.83 -8.80 16.66
N GLU A 662 7.62 -8.90 17.73
CA GLU A 662 9.08 -8.65 17.77
C GLU A 662 9.80 -9.26 16.56
N LYS A 663 9.61 -10.57 16.33
CA LYS A 663 10.23 -11.27 15.20
C LYS A 663 9.83 -10.74 13.82
N GLN A 664 8.71 -10.02 13.68
CA GLN A 664 8.38 -9.36 12.41
C GLN A 664 9.17 -8.07 12.16
N TYR A 665 9.65 -7.39 13.19
CA TYR A 665 10.46 -6.17 13.06
C TYR A 665 11.96 -6.47 12.89
N LEU A 666 12.44 -7.60 13.40
CA LEU A 666 13.82 -8.06 13.14
C LEU A 666 14.12 -8.16 11.62
N PRO A 667 15.30 -7.73 11.14
CA PRO A 667 15.73 -7.87 9.75
C PRO A 667 15.64 -9.32 9.25
N THR A 668 15.01 -9.52 8.09
CA THR A 668 14.81 -10.87 7.51
C THR A 668 15.91 -11.35 6.57
N ASP A 669 16.73 -10.42 6.08
CA ASP A 669 17.83 -10.68 5.17
C ASP A 669 19.05 -9.96 5.78
N PRO A 670 20.20 -10.63 6.00
CA PRO A 670 21.39 -9.97 6.53
C PRO A 670 21.94 -8.98 5.51
N GLU A 671 22.68 -7.96 5.98
CA GLU A 671 23.32 -6.98 5.09
C GLU A 671 24.12 -7.66 3.98
N GLY A 672 24.02 -7.10 2.77
CA GLY A 672 24.64 -7.71 1.61
C GLY A 672 24.13 -9.11 1.31
N SER A 673 22.84 -9.39 1.50
CA SER A 673 22.20 -10.57 0.91
C SER A 673 22.35 -10.60 -0.62
N HIS A 674 22.07 -11.74 -1.26
CA HIS A 674 22.03 -11.80 -2.74
C HIS A 674 21.00 -10.81 -3.33
N TYR A 675 19.90 -10.55 -2.61
CA TYR A 675 18.86 -9.62 -3.05
C TYR A 675 19.34 -8.16 -2.89
N SER A 676 19.88 -7.77 -1.74
CA SER A 676 20.43 -6.42 -1.53
C SER A 676 21.57 -6.11 -2.50
N ARG A 677 22.49 -7.06 -2.75
CA ARG A 677 23.53 -6.91 -3.78
C ARG A 677 22.96 -6.71 -5.19
N LYS A 678 21.88 -7.41 -5.56
CA LYS A 678 21.18 -7.18 -6.85
C LYS A 678 20.61 -5.76 -6.92
N LEU A 679 20.00 -5.27 -5.83
CA LEU A 679 19.46 -3.91 -5.76
C LEU A 679 20.55 -2.83 -5.85
N TRP A 680 21.69 -3.00 -5.17
CA TRP A 680 22.85 -2.11 -5.31
C TRP A 680 23.40 -2.11 -6.75
N GLN A 681 23.57 -3.29 -7.37
CA GLN A 681 24.01 -3.40 -8.78
C GLN A 681 23.01 -2.81 -9.79
N ILE A 682 21.71 -2.83 -9.49
CA ILE A 682 20.72 -2.10 -10.28
C ILE A 682 20.93 -0.59 -10.11
N SER A 683 21.13 -0.14 -8.87
CA SER A 683 21.32 1.26 -8.51
C SER A 683 22.59 1.86 -9.13
N ASP A 684 23.72 1.13 -9.17
CA ASP A 684 24.95 1.60 -9.83
C ASP A 684 24.77 1.79 -11.35
N ARG A 685 23.97 0.94 -11.99
CA ARG A 685 23.64 1.06 -13.42
C ARG A 685 22.63 2.18 -13.67
N GLY A 686 21.68 2.39 -12.76
CA GLY A 686 20.74 3.51 -12.82
C GLY A 686 21.44 4.86 -12.64
N ARG A 687 22.36 4.98 -11.68
CA ARG A 687 23.20 6.18 -11.48
C ARG A 687 24.00 6.53 -12.74
N LYS A 688 24.69 5.56 -13.34
CA LYS A 688 25.42 5.74 -14.62
C LYS A 688 24.51 6.16 -15.78
N TRP A 689 23.30 5.62 -15.83
CA TRP A 689 22.29 6.01 -16.83
C TRP A 689 21.76 7.43 -16.59
N ARG A 690 21.54 7.83 -15.32
CA ARG A 690 21.05 9.15 -14.94
C ARG A 690 22.08 10.23 -15.27
N ASN A 691 23.35 10.05 -14.91
CA ASN A 691 24.44 10.94 -15.32
C ASN A 691 24.44 11.16 -16.86
N ALA A 692 24.31 10.08 -17.64
CA ALA A 692 24.23 10.17 -19.10
C ALA A 692 22.92 10.79 -19.63
N GLN A 693 21.87 10.92 -18.81
CA GLN A 693 20.72 11.78 -19.12
C GLN A 693 20.99 13.24 -18.75
N ASP A 694 21.64 13.52 -17.61
CA ASP A 694 22.01 14.87 -17.19
C ASP A 694 22.96 15.53 -18.22
N GLU A 695 23.96 14.80 -18.75
CA GLU A 695 24.83 15.22 -19.87
C GLU A 695 24.04 15.59 -21.15
N LEU A 696 22.95 14.86 -21.45
CA LEU A 696 22.08 15.14 -22.59
C LEU A 696 21.14 16.33 -22.32
N ASP A 697 20.82 16.59 -21.05
CA ASP A 697 19.96 17.69 -20.62
C ASP A 697 20.74 19.01 -20.60
N GLU A 698 22.01 19.00 -20.18
CA GLU A 698 22.96 20.11 -20.35
C GLU A 698 23.19 20.42 -21.84
N LYS A 699 23.45 19.39 -22.67
CA LYS A 699 23.79 19.57 -24.08
C LYS A 699 22.64 20.04 -24.98
N TYR A 700 21.41 19.63 -24.69
CA TYR A 700 20.26 19.86 -25.56
C TYR A 700 19.11 20.65 -24.91
N GLY A 701 19.27 21.05 -23.65
CA GLY A 701 18.23 21.70 -22.85
C GLY A 701 17.18 20.74 -22.30
N ILE A 702 16.41 21.27 -21.35
CA ILE A 702 15.16 20.66 -20.86
C ILE A 702 14.03 20.99 -21.85
N VAL A 703 13.12 20.04 -22.06
CA VAL A 703 11.96 20.18 -22.97
C VAL A 703 10.69 19.84 -22.21
N THR A 704 9.65 20.67 -22.31
CA THR A 704 8.34 20.43 -21.67
C THR A 704 7.24 20.27 -22.72
N LEU A 705 6.08 19.73 -22.33
CA LEU A 705 4.91 19.64 -23.22
C LEU A 705 4.39 21.00 -23.72
N ASN A 706 4.66 22.10 -23.01
CA ASN A 706 4.15 23.43 -23.33
C ASN A 706 5.11 24.26 -24.21
N GLY A 707 6.33 23.77 -24.44
CA GLY A 707 7.42 24.49 -25.09
C GLY A 707 8.73 24.39 -24.30
N ASN A 708 9.72 25.16 -24.78
CA ASN A 708 10.96 25.46 -24.06
C ASN A 708 10.86 26.86 -23.44
#